data_AF-A0AAV5FB03-F1
#
_entry.id   AF-A0AAV5FB03-F1
#
_cell.length_a   1.000
_cell.length_b   1.000
_cell.length_c   1.000
_cell.angle_alpha   90.00
_cell.angle_beta   90.00
_cell.angle_gamma   90.00
#
_symmetry.space_group_name_H-M   'P 1'
#
loop_
_entity.id
_entity.type
_entity.pdbx_description
1 polymer ?
#
loop_
_entity_poly.entity_id
_entity_poly.type
_entity_poly.pdbx_seq_one_letter_code
_entity_poly.pdbx_strand_id
1 'polypeptide(L)'
;MAYSHLIRILLFVLALSSPAQLLLLPARADASSFPVNVWPKPVSMSWAEPHVAMPVSPSFQMLVASRPENPYLTSAADRYTRLLLQERYRPIVRPAVNLTSTTVMEKLVVAVSDPSAPLQHDVDESYTLEIPLTSGAATLRAATAWGAMRGMETLSQLAWQGKKGMAVVVAAGVRVEDRPLYPHRGLMLDTGRTYFPVGDILRTVDAMAGNKMNVFHWHITDSQSFPIELPSEPELAEKGAYGEDMRYTVDDVKRVVEFAMSRGVRVVPEIDSPGHAASWAGAYPDAVTCAGKFWLPDGDWNNRLAAEPGAGQLNPLSPKTYKIISNVINDLTTLFPDTLYHAGADEVAPGCWETDPTIKANLANGGTLSQLLERYVRATHPMVTSKNRTAVYWEDVLLDAAVNVSASAIPPATTILQTWNNGANNTKLIVQAGYRAIVSSASFYYLDCGHGDFLGNDSEYDDPNSDFDAKGGSWCGPYKTWQRVYDYDVAYGLTAEEARLVVGGEVAMWTEQVDAGVLDGRVWPRASAMAEALWSGNRDAAGKKRYAEATDRLFDWRHRMVGRAICPAPSVPALAAVAAKAVDALFSSRLHCHILVGLEIEKDVSSLKADNTGERRRLRLGRAAAAAAAGTRATAVAAGSDARRLKPRLCDLDYVNDAFIFMIELGSAFNLQSGTLQNQRQLVTMVHFKNRYMVMEVFIDAARGEGDPVILTQSNIIKVIRDSIKLNFGECGLAAALGSLQVKYVNPVTKLCIIRVSREDHQKVWAAITMVRSIGKIPVSFNLLDVSGTIRACKKAALECDEAKFEQYKLAAGDRISHEIIQSAQSCFDRIRGLES
;
A
#
# COMPACT_ATOMS: atom_id res chain seq x y z
N MET A 1 65.18 -34.97 30.60
CA MET A 1 64.08 -35.00 31.59
C MET A 1 63.42 -33.64 31.58
N ALA A 2 62.15 -33.53 31.17
CA ALA A 2 61.46 -32.23 31.04
C ALA A 2 59.92 -32.35 31.11
N TYR A 3 59.38 -33.22 31.98
CA TYR A 3 57.94 -33.38 32.22
C TYR A 3 57.65 -33.22 33.71
N SER A 4 57.49 -31.96 34.17
CA SER A 4 57.18 -31.67 35.59
C SER A 4 56.49 -30.32 35.82
N HIS A 5 56.71 -29.31 34.98
CA HIS A 5 56.28 -27.93 35.28
C HIS A 5 54.88 -27.51 34.78
N LEU A 6 54.25 -28.19 33.82
CA LEU A 6 52.88 -27.83 33.39
C LEU A 6 51.78 -28.31 34.36
N ILE A 7 51.99 -29.41 35.09
CA ILE A 7 50.94 -30.03 35.93
C ILE A 7 50.63 -29.19 37.19
N ARG A 8 51.56 -28.35 37.66
CA ARG A 8 51.37 -27.54 38.88
C ARG A 8 50.60 -26.23 38.69
N ILE A 9 50.35 -25.79 37.46
CA ILE A 9 49.55 -24.57 37.19
C ILE A 9 48.06 -24.91 37.00
N LEU A 10 47.74 -26.10 36.46
CA LEU A 10 46.35 -26.52 36.20
C LEU A 10 45.56 -26.90 37.46
N LEU A 11 46.22 -27.06 38.61
CA LEU A 11 45.63 -27.53 39.87
C LEU A 11 45.33 -26.42 40.90
N PHE A 12 45.49 -25.14 40.54
CA PHE A 12 45.24 -24.01 41.46
C PHE A 12 43.90 -23.28 41.23
N VAL A 13 43.03 -23.82 40.36
CA VAL A 13 41.77 -23.17 39.92
C VAL A 13 40.51 -23.97 40.30
N LEU A 14 40.65 -25.18 40.87
CA LEU A 14 39.55 -26.14 41.09
C LEU A 14 39.34 -26.52 42.57
N ALA A 15 39.58 -25.59 43.52
CA ALA A 15 39.57 -25.89 44.96
C ALA A 15 38.89 -24.84 45.86
N LEU A 16 37.90 -24.10 45.36
CA LEU A 16 36.99 -23.28 46.19
C LEU A 16 35.53 -23.39 45.70
N SER A 17 34.81 -24.39 46.22
CA SER A 17 33.37 -24.55 46.02
C SER A 17 32.65 -24.75 47.36
N SER A 18 31.83 -23.76 47.74
CA SER A 18 30.88 -23.85 48.86
C SER A 18 29.59 -23.12 48.49
N PRO A 19 28.39 -23.69 48.71
CA PRO A 19 27.17 -23.26 48.02
C PRO A 19 26.39 -22.18 48.79
N ALA A 20 26.75 -20.91 48.63
CA ALA A 20 26.06 -19.81 49.34
C ALA A 20 26.03 -18.44 48.64
N GLN A 21 25.50 -18.35 47.41
CA GLN A 21 24.90 -17.11 46.89
C GLN A 21 24.03 -17.35 45.64
N LEU A 22 22.71 -17.30 45.81
CA LEU A 22 21.74 -17.37 44.71
C LEU A 22 21.61 -15.98 44.06
N LEU A 23 22.60 -15.59 43.27
CA LEU A 23 22.54 -14.35 42.49
C LEU A 23 21.48 -14.48 41.39
N LEU A 24 20.53 -13.55 41.39
CA LEU A 24 19.50 -13.40 40.36
C LEU A 24 20.15 -13.00 39.04
N LEU A 25 20.46 -13.99 38.20
CA LEU A 25 20.63 -13.75 36.77
C LEU A 25 19.31 -13.21 36.22
N PRO A 26 19.31 -12.13 35.42
CA PRO A 26 18.10 -11.72 34.72
C PRO A 26 17.67 -12.87 33.80
N ALA A 27 16.39 -13.25 33.88
CA ALA A 27 15.83 -14.22 32.98
C ALA A 27 16.05 -13.76 31.53
N ARG A 28 16.36 -14.70 30.62
CA ARG A 28 16.35 -14.39 29.19
C ARG A 28 14.96 -13.87 28.84
N ALA A 29 14.91 -12.64 28.32
CA ALA A 29 13.73 -12.16 27.65
C ALA A 29 13.60 -12.93 26.33
N ASP A 30 12.86 -14.04 26.37
CA ASP A 30 12.28 -14.60 25.15
C ASP A 30 11.46 -13.52 24.44
N ALA A 31 11.31 -13.62 23.12
CA ALA A 31 10.55 -12.66 22.33
C ALA A 31 9.05 -12.74 22.66
N SER A 32 8.63 -12.08 23.75
CA SER A 32 7.27 -12.06 24.23
C SER A 32 6.34 -11.41 23.21
N SER A 33 5.56 -12.23 22.51
CA SER A 33 4.49 -11.74 21.64
C SER A 33 3.39 -11.12 22.51
N PHE A 34 3.46 -9.81 22.70
CA PHE A 34 2.47 -9.07 23.48
C PHE A 34 1.05 -9.30 22.92
N PRO A 35 0.02 -9.42 23.77
CA PRO A 35 -1.36 -9.61 23.32
C PRO A 35 -1.95 -8.47 22.47
N VAL A 36 -1.23 -7.35 22.27
CA VAL A 36 -1.65 -6.16 21.53
C VAL A 36 -0.56 -5.79 20.52
N ASN A 37 -0.97 -5.54 19.27
CA ASN A 37 -0.09 -5.07 18.21
C ASN A 37 0.07 -3.54 18.26
N VAL A 38 1.29 -3.05 18.01
CA VAL A 38 1.63 -1.62 17.91
C VAL A 38 2.50 -1.40 16.67
N TRP A 39 2.21 -0.36 15.89
CA TRP A 39 2.89 -0.02 14.63
C TRP A 39 3.27 1.47 14.54
N PRO A 40 4.54 1.82 14.28
CA PRO A 40 5.74 1.01 14.45
C PRO A 40 5.83 0.34 15.82
N LYS A 41 6.39 -0.88 15.88
CA LYS A 41 6.82 -1.52 17.13
C LYS A 41 7.79 -0.58 17.88
N PRO A 42 7.57 -0.28 19.17
CA PRO A 42 8.50 0.54 19.94
C PRO A 42 9.89 -0.10 20.09
N VAL A 43 10.92 0.72 20.27
CA VAL A 43 12.30 0.27 20.55
C VAL A 43 12.38 -0.53 21.85
N SER A 44 11.69 -0.08 22.90
CA SER A 44 11.54 -0.79 24.17
C SER A 44 10.09 -0.73 24.64
N MET A 45 9.52 -1.90 24.95
CA MET A 45 8.19 -2.04 25.54
C MET A 45 8.21 -3.19 26.55
N SER A 46 7.61 -2.96 27.71
CA SER A 46 7.38 -3.95 28.74
C SER A 46 5.92 -3.91 29.19
N TRP A 47 5.35 -5.07 29.48
CA TRP A 47 4.00 -5.23 30.00
C TRP A 47 4.07 -6.25 31.14
N ALA A 48 3.60 -5.87 32.33
CA ALA A 48 3.64 -6.74 33.51
C ALA A 48 2.68 -7.94 33.38
N GLU A 49 3.17 -9.13 33.74
CA GLU A 49 2.34 -10.32 33.90
C GLU A 49 1.66 -10.37 35.29
N PRO A 50 0.40 -10.84 35.41
CA PRO A 50 -0.47 -11.28 34.31
C PRO A 50 -0.93 -10.10 33.44
N HIS A 51 -0.89 -10.26 32.11
CA HIS A 51 -1.32 -9.23 31.15
C HIS A 51 -2.74 -8.72 31.47
N VAL A 52 -2.84 -7.41 31.72
CA VAL A 52 -4.06 -6.73 32.20
C VAL A 52 -4.39 -5.51 31.34
N ALA A 53 -5.68 -5.22 31.19
CA ALA A 53 -6.22 -3.99 30.62
C ALA A 53 -7.29 -3.37 31.54
N MET A 54 -7.46 -2.05 31.47
CA MET A 54 -8.46 -1.31 32.26
C MET A 54 -9.47 -0.57 31.36
N PRO A 55 -10.71 -0.32 31.81
CA PRO A 55 -11.63 0.57 31.11
C PRO A 55 -11.06 2.00 31.02
N VAL A 56 -11.41 2.73 29.97
CA VAL A 56 -11.14 4.17 29.85
C VAL A 56 -12.42 4.96 30.16
N SER A 57 -12.28 6.06 30.92
CA SER A 57 -13.41 6.91 31.29
C SER A 57 -14.03 7.60 30.05
N PRO A 58 -15.37 7.70 29.96
CA PRO A 58 -16.03 8.58 28.99
C PRO A 58 -15.64 10.06 29.12
N SER A 59 -15.10 10.47 30.27
CA SER A 59 -14.59 11.82 30.54
C SER A 59 -13.05 11.90 30.48
N PHE A 60 -12.40 10.98 29.76
CA PHE A 60 -10.94 10.93 29.67
C PHE A 60 -10.34 12.22 29.08
N GLN A 61 -9.24 12.69 29.64
CA GLN A 61 -8.54 13.91 29.21
C GLN A 61 -7.02 13.72 29.10
N MET A 62 -6.42 14.33 28.07
CA MET A 62 -4.97 14.49 27.95
C MET A 62 -4.56 15.86 28.50
N LEU A 63 -3.98 15.88 29.70
CA LEU A 63 -3.56 17.11 30.39
C LEU A 63 -2.14 17.47 29.96
N VAL A 64 -2.03 18.48 29.09
CA VAL A 64 -0.74 18.98 28.60
C VAL A 64 -0.13 19.97 29.60
N ALA A 65 1.06 19.63 30.11
CA ALA A 65 1.88 20.48 30.97
C ALA A 65 3.10 20.99 30.19
N SER A 66 2.88 22.05 29.40
CA SER A 66 3.90 22.77 28.63
C SER A 66 3.94 24.25 29.00
N ARG A 67 5.13 24.83 29.17
CA ARG A 67 5.34 26.28 29.28
C ARG A 67 6.61 26.66 28.50
N PRO A 68 6.54 27.54 27.47
CA PRO A 68 5.32 28.13 26.88
C PRO A 68 4.34 27.05 26.35
N GLU A 69 3.09 27.44 26.13
CA GLU A 69 2.11 26.58 25.49
C GLU A 69 2.47 26.34 24.02
N ASN A 70 2.29 25.11 23.54
CA ASN A 70 2.50 24.75 22.13
C ASN A 70 1.13 24.42 21.49
N PRO A 71 0.62 25.22 20.54
CA PRO A 71 -0.74 25.06 20.01
C PRO A 71 -0.91 23.74 19.24
N TYR A 72 0.15 23.26 18.57
CA TYR A 72 0.14 21.97 17.87
C TYR A 72 0.02 20.80 18.85
N LEU A 73 0.69 20.88 20.01
CA LEU A 73 0.61 19.86 21.05
C LEU A 73 -0.80 19.77 21.67
N THR A 74 -1.43 20.91 21.94
CA THR A 74 -2.84 20.96 22.41
C THR A 74 -3.80 20.39 21.35
N SER A 75 -3.64 20.80 20.09
CA SER A 75 -4.43 20.27 18.96
C SER A 75 -4.25 18.75 18.79
N ALA A 76 -3.03 18.23 19.01
CA ALA A 76 -2.77 16.80 19.03
C ALA A 76 -3.43 16.09 20.22
N ALA A 77 -3.40 16.66 21.43
CA ALA A 77 -4.08 16.12 22.60
C ALA A 77 -5.60 16.01 22.41
N ASP A 78 -6.24 17.03 21.81
CA ASP A 78 -7.67 17.02 21.45
C ASP A 78 -8.00 16.03 20.33
N ARG A 79 -7.10 15.85 19.35
CA ARG A 79 -7.22 14.81 18.32
C ARG A 79 -7.15 13.42 18.94
N TYR A 80 -6.14 13.14 19.77
CA TYR A 80 -5.94 11.81 20.36
C TYR A 80 -6.95 11.45 21.44
N THR A 81 -7.44 12.42 22.22
CA THR A 81 -8.59 12.22 23.14
C THR A 81 -9.84 11.79 22.37
N ARG A 82 -10.18 12.49 21.27
CA ARG A 82 -11.32 12.11 20.42
C ARG A 82 -11.11 10.76 19.76
N LEU A 83 -9.93 10.50 19.19
CA LEU A 83 -9.60 9.24 18.52
C LEU A 83 -9.78 8.06 19.47
N LEU A 84 -9.15 8.10 20.64
CA LEU A 84 -9.21 7.03 21.64
C LEU A 84 -10.65 6.72 22.09
N LEU A 85 -11.50 7.75 22.23
CA LEU A 85 -12.90 7.58 22.63
C LEU A 85 -13.87 7.20 21.48
N GLN A 86 -13.52 7.51 20.21
CA GLN A 86 -14.47 7.45 19.08
C GLN A 86 -14.09 6.43 17.98
N GLU A 87 -12.82 6.02 17.87
CA GLU A 87 -12.31 5.10 16.84
C GLU A 87 -12.99 3.71 16.90
N ARG A 88 -13.44 3.28 18.10
CA ARG A 88 -14.15 2.00 18.35
C ARG A 88 -13.42 0.77 17.80
N TYR A 89 -12.09 0.87 17.69
CA TYR A 89 -11.21 -0.11 17.07
C TYR A 89 -11.39 -1.51 17.67
N ARG A 90 -11.27 -2.54 16.82
CA ARG A 90 -11.31 -3.95 17.22
C ARG A 90 -10.15 -4.69 16.55
N PRO A 91 -9.15 -5.16 17.33
CA PRO A 91 -8.12 -6.05 16.82
C PRO A 91 -8.69 -7.27 16.10
N ILE A 92 -8.01 -7.69 15.04
CA ILE A 92 -8.36 -8.90 14.26
C ILE A 92 -8.33 -10.13 15.17
N VAL A 93 -7.25 -10.27 15.95
CA VAL A 93 -7.12 -11.24 17.03
C VAL A 93 -7.29 -10.48 18.35
N ARG A 94 -8.27 -10.87 19.18
CA ARG A 94 -8.53 -10.15 20.43
C ARG A 94 -7.45 -10.43 21.48
N PRO A 95 -6.92 -9.39 22.16
CA PRO A 95 -6.01 -9.56 23.28
C PRO A 95 -6.61 -10.47 24.37
N ALA A 96 -5.91 -11.55 24.70
CA ALA A 96 -6.31 -12.50 25.74
C ALA A 96 -5.85 -12.01 27.13
N VAL A 97 -6.38 -10.86 27.56
CA VAL A 97 -5.95 -10.15 28.78
C VAL A 97 -7.04 -10.11 29.85
N ASN A 98 -6.60 -10.05 31.11
CA ASN A 98 -7.49 -9.83 32.25
C ASN A 98 -8.00 -8.38 32.26
N LEU A 99 -9.23 -8.16 32.73
CA LEU A 99 -9.81 -6.81 32.85
C LEU A 99 -9.89 -6.39 34.31
N THR A 100 -9.39 -5.19 34.65
CA THR A 100 -9.61 -4.61 35.98
C THR A 100 -11.07 -4.21 36.16
N SER A 101 -11.62 -4.51 37.34
CA SER A 101 -12.92 -3.99 37.80
C SER A 101 -12.78 -2.77 38.72
N THR A 102 -11.57 -2.47 39.20
CA THR A 102 -11.29 -1.49 40.27
C THR A 102 -10.65 -0.19 39.78
N THR A 103 -9.86 -0.25 38.70
CA THR A 103 -9.13 0.89 38.12
C THR A 103 -9.75 1.27 36.79
N VAL A 104 -9.87 2.58 36.51
CA VAL A 104 -10.34 3.15 35.23
C VAL A 104 -9.35 4.25 34.82
N MET A 105 -8.99 4.31 33.54
CA MET A 105 -8.11 5.37 33.03
C MET A 105 -8.91 6.68 32.89
N GLU A 106 -8.60 7.65 33.75
CA GLU A 106 -9.23 8.97 33.77
C GLU A 106 -8.45 10.00 32.95
N LYS A 107 -7.11 9.88 32.89
CA LYS A 107 -6.27 10.91 32.26
C LYS A 107 -4.89 10.41 31.82
N LEU A 108 -4.34 11.10 30.83
CA LEU A 108 -2.91 11.11 30.53
C LEU A 108 -2.33 12.45 31.00
N VAL A 109 -1.22 12.43 31.75
CA VAL A 109 -0.43 13.64 32.03
C VAL A 109 0.72 13.70 31.03
N VAL A 110 0.75 14.72 30.19
CA VAL A 110 1.78 14.92 29.15
C VAL A 110 2.76 15.99 29.62
N ALA A 111 4.01 15.61 29.87
CA ALA A 111 5.09 16.51 30.28
C ALA A 111 6.14 16.62 29.16
N VAL A 112 6.41 17.85 28.72
CA VAL A 112 7.40 18.16 27.68
C VAL A 112 8.48 19.06 28.26
N SER A 113 9.75 18.76 27.93
CA SER A 113 10.91 19.46 28.51
C SER A 113 11.21 20.77 27.78
N ASP A 114 11.18 20.76 26.44
CA ASP A 114 11.21 21.94 25.58
C ASP A 114 9.99 21.93 24.64
N PRO A 115 8.91 22.66 24.99
CA PRO A 115 7.74 22.80 24.13
C PRO A 115 7.93 23.84 23.01
N SER A 116 9.03 24.58 23.01
CA SER A 116 9.39 25.59 22.00
C SER A 116 10.28 25.08 20.87
N ALA A 117 10.89 23.90 21.02
CA ALA A 117 11.69 23.24 19.97
C ALA A 117 10.95 23.20 18.62
N PRO A 118 11.46 23.83 17.54
CA PRO A 118 10.78 23.88 16.26
C PRO A 118 10.78 22.50 15.58
N LEU A 119 9.77 22.22 14.76
CA LEU A 119 9.76 21.01 13.93
C LEU A 119 10.75 21.19 12.77
N GLN A 120 11.89 20.53 12.85
CA GLN A 120 13.00 20.61 11.90
C GLN A 120 13.71 19.25 11.78
N HIS A 121 14.71 19.14 10.91
CA HIS A 121 15.62 17.98 10.88
C HIS A 121 16.30 17.78 12.26
N ASP A 122 16.60 16.53 12.60
CA ASP A 122 17.25 16.10 13.87
C ASP A 122 16.56 16.50 15.19
N VAL A 123 15.31 17.00 15.16
CA VAL A 123 14.57 17.31 16.40
C VAL A 123 14.25 16.04 17.21
N ASP A 124 14.36 16.12 18.55
CA ASP A 124 14.19 14.95 19.42
C ASP A 124 12.73 14.48 19.50
N GLU A 125 12.43 13.38 18.81
CA GLU A 125 11.13 12.68 18.79
C GLU A 125 11.00 11.56 19.84
N SER A 126 11.89 11.48 20.83
CA SER A 126 11.84 10.45 21.87
C SER A 126 10.74 10.68 22.92
N TYR A 127 10.25 9.58 23.50
CA TYR A 127 9.28 9.63 24.58
C TYR A 127 9.34 8.41 25.52
N THR A 128 8.72 8.56 26.69
CA THR A 128 8.42 7.49 27.64
C THR A 128 6.93 7.53 27.99
N LEU A 129 6.23 6.41 27.82
CA LEU A 129 4.81 6.26 28.14
C LEU A 129 4.63 5.19 29.23
N GLU A 130 3.95 5.54 30.32
CA GLU A 130 3.71 4.69 31.49
C GLU A 130 2.21 4.63 31.82
N ILE A 131 1.63 3.43 31.76
CA ILE A 131 0.23 3.15 32.07
C ILE A 131 0.20 2.18 33.27
N PRO A 132 0.10 2.69 34.53
CA PRO A 132 0.18 1.86 35.74
C PRO A 132 -1.07 0.98 35.94
N LEU A 133 -0.94 -0.11 36.72
CA LEU A 133 -2.06 -1.01 37.06
C LEU A 133 -3.03 -0.40 38.10
N THR A 134 -2.51 0.43 39.00
CA THR A 134 -3.16 0.85 40.25
C THR A 134 -3.57 2.33 40.28
N SER A 135 -3.43 3.05 39.17
CA SER A 135 -3.75 4.47 39.05
C SER A 135 -4.51 4.75 37.75
N GLY A 136 -5.54 5.59 37.83
CA GLY A 136 -6.27 6.09 36.66
C GLY A 136 -5.54 7.17 35.87
N ALA A 137 -4.37 7.62 36.34
CA ALA A 137 -3.50 8.54 35.63
C ALA A 137 -2.32 7.78 35.00
N ALA A 138 -2.23 7.82 33.67
CA ALA A 138 -1.04 7.48 32.91
C ALA A 138 -0.14 8.71 32.75
N THR A 139 1.15 8.50 32.46
CA THR A 139 2.12 9.58 32.23
C THR A 139 2.81 9.40 30.89
N LEU A 140 2.95 10.48 30.14
CA LEU A 140 3.77 10.59 28.94
C LEU A 140 4.82 11.69 29.16
N ARG A 141 6.10 11.36 28.94
CA ARG A 141 7.22 12.29 29.00
C ARG A 141 7.92 12.36 27.65
N ALA A 142 8.34 13.53 27.22
CA ALA A 142 9.13 13.71 26.00
C ALA A 142 10.14 14.85 26.14
N ALA A 143 11.17 14.83 25.30
CA ALA A 143 12.05 15.99 25.12
C ALA A 143 11.26 17.17 24.54
N THR A 144 10.60 16.94 23.38
CA THR A 144 9.87 17.97 22.63
C THR A 144 8.38 17.67 22.48
N ALA A 145 7.63 18.66 21.98
CA ALA A 145 6.22 18.47 21.59
C ALA A 145 6.04 17.33 20.56
N TRP A 146 7.02 17.12 19.69
CA TRP A 146 6.95 16.16 18.58
C TRP A 146 7.05 14.72 19.11
N GLY A 147 7.98 14.45 20.04
CA GLY A 147 8.06 13.16 20.75
C GLY A 147 6.77 12.84 21.52
N ALA A 148 6.15 13.86 22.14
CA ALA A 148 4.85 13.68 22.80
C ALA A 148 3.74 13.28 21.80
N MET A 149 3.73 13.81 20.56
CA MET A 149 2.79 13.33 19.53
C MET A 149 2.99 11.86 19.18
N ARG A 150 4.25 11.39 19.09
CA ARG A 150 4.56 9.96 18.84
C ARG A 150 4.09 9.06 19.98
N GLY A 151 4.21 9.53 21.23
CA GLY A 151 3.69 8.82 22.41
C GLY A 151 2.16 8.79 22.50
N MET A 152 1.47 9.86 22.09
CA MET A 152 0.00 9.87 22.02
C MET A 152 -0.55 8.94 20.93
N GLU A 153 0.14 8.81 19.79
CA GLU A 153 -0.17 7.79 18.77
C GLU A 153 -0.05 6.38 19.36
N THR A 154 1.09 6.06 20.01
CA THR A 154 1.29 4.75 20.66
C THR A 154 0.25 4.47 21.75
N LEU A 155 -0.14 5.46 22.56
CA LEU A 155 -1.23 5.29 23.52
C LEU A 155 -2.56 4.96 22.82
N SER A 156 -2.88 5.63 21.71
CA SER A 156 -4.08 5.32 20.93
C SER A 156 -4.07 3.84 20.50
N GLN A 157 -2.90 3.34 20.09
CA GLN A 157 -2.75 1.98 19.61
C GLN A 157 -2.91 0.92 20.71
N LEU A 158 -2.45 1.23 21.93
CA LEU A 158 -2.66 0.43 23.14
C LEU A 158 -4.13 0.39 23.65
N ALA A 159 -5.05 1.10 22.99
CA ALA A 159 -6.48 1.11 23.30
C ALA A 159 -7.35 0.41 22.23
N TRP A 160 -8.40 -0.28 22.67
CA TRP A 160 -9.37 -0.96 21.81
C TRP A 160 -10.77 -1.05 22.43
N GLN A 161 -11.79 -1.34 21.63
CA GLN A 161 -13.16 -1.57 22.10
C GLN A 161 -13.25 -2.92 22.84
N GLY A 162 -13.80 -2.91 24.07
CA GLY A 162 -14.09 -4.12 24.84
C GLY A 162 -15.16 -5.03 24.20
N LYS A 163 -15.63 -6.02 24.97
CA LYS A 163 -16.72 -6.92 24.52
C LYS A 163 -17.99 -6.11 24.20
N LYS A 164 -18.88 -6.65 23.37
CA LYS A 164 -20.10 -5.96 22.88
C LYS A 164 -20.93 -5.41 24.07
N GLY A 165 -20.99 -4.08 24.22
CA GLY A 165 -21.66 -3.39 25.33
C GLY A 165 -20.72 -2.82 26.40
N MET A 166 -19.42 -3.12 26.35
CA MET A 166 -18.40 -2.53 27.22
C MET A 166 -17.80 -1.26 26.60
N ALA A 167 -17.17 -0.43 27.45
CA ALA A 167 -16.41 0.75 27.05
C ALA A 167 -15.16 0.42 26.20
N VAL A 168 -14.42 1.46 25.83
CA VAL A 168 -13.02 1.33 25.40
C VAL A 168 -12.19 0.84 26.59
N VAL A 169 -11.20 -0.01 26.31
CA VAL A 169 -10.21 -0.51 27.27
C VAL A 169 -8.80 -0.21 26.75
N VAL A 170 -7.84 -0.10 27.67
CA VAL A 170 -6.43 0.17 27.37
C VAL A 170 -5.53 -0.81 28.11
N ALA A 171 -4.42 -1.21 27.50
CA ALA A 171 -3.40 -2.03 28.15
C ALA A 171 -2.82 -1.33 29.40
N ALA A 172 -2.70 -2.05 30.51
CA ALA A 172 -2.31 -1.52 31.81
C ALA A 172 -1.21 -2.38 32.46
N GLY A 173 -0.33 -1.73 33.24
CA GLY A 173 0.97 -2.30 33.59
C GLY A 173 1.98 -2.22 32.45
N VAL A 174 1.83 -1.23 31.56
CA VAL A 174 2.67 -1.02 30.38
C VAL A 174 3.66 0.10 30.61
N ARG A 175 4.91 -0.10 30.19
CA ARG A 175 5.94 0.94 30.08
C ARG A 175 6.64 0.83 28.73
N VAL A 176 6.69 1.95 28.01
CA VAL A 176 7.32 2.10 26.69
C VAL A 176 8.40 3.17 26.76
N GLU A 177 9.58 2.89 26.21
CA GLU A 177 10.66 3.85 25.95
C GLU A 177 11.00 3.76 24.46
N ASP A 178 10.87 4.87 23.75
CA ASP A 178 10.81 4.81 22.29
C ASP A 178 11.33 6.08 21.62
N ARG A 179 11.95 5.91 20.45
CA ARG A 179 12.56 6.97 19.64
C ARG A 179 12.82 6.41 18.23
N PRO A 180 12.89 7.25 17.19
CA PRO A 180 13.27 6.78 15.87
C PRO A 180 14.74 6.33 15.82
N LEU A 181 15.03 5.44 14.87
CA LEU A 181 16.38 5.06 14.46
C LEU A 181 16.98 6.10 13.50
N TYR A 182 16.16 6.64 12.59
CA TYR A 182 16.56 7.67 11.63
C TYR A 182 15.71 8.96 11.76
N PRO A 183 16.33 10.16 11.69
CA PRO A 183 15.63 11.44 11.79
C PRO A 183 14.80 11.78 10.55
N HIS A 184 15.07 11.20 9.37
CA HIS A 184 14.33 11.45 8.13
C HIS A 184 13.52 10.22 7.70
N ARG A 185 12.19 10.30 7.77
CA ARG A 185 11.29 9.17 7.52
C ARG A 185 10.12 9.65 6.65
N GLY A 186 10.36 9.69 5.34
CA GLY A 186 9.52 10.45 4.41
C GLY A 186 8.60 9.64 3.49
N LEU A 187 7.62 10.35 2.94
CA LEU A 187 6.87 9.95 1.75
C LEU A 187 6.97 11.13 0.78
N MET A 188 7.52 10.86 -0.41
CA MET A 188 7.44 11.79 -1.54
C MET A 188 6.14 11.52 -2.29
N LEU A 189 5.33 12.56 -2.47
CA LEU A 189 4.18 12.55 -3.38
C LEU A 189 4.43 13.56 -4.49
N ASP A 190 4.46 13.05 -5.72
CA ASP A 190 4.39 13.87 -6.92
C ASP A 190 2.96 14.36 -7.14
N THR A 191 2.84 15.65 -7.46
CA THR A 191 1.60 16.31 -7.88
C THR A 191 1.78 17.10 -9.19
N GLY A 192 2.92 16.92 -9.87
CA GLY A 192 3.27 17.53 -11.14
C GLY A 192 2.81 16.69 -12.33
N ARG A 193 2.82 15.35 -12.24
CA ARG A 193 2.26 14.43 -13.26
C ARG A 193 0.73 14.21 -13.11
N THR A 194 0.18 14.34 -11.90
CA THR A 194 -1.27 14.29 -11.64
C THR A 194 -1.64 15.25 -10.50
N TYR A 195 -2.69 16.07 -10.67
CA TYR A 195 -3.20 16.92 -9.59
C TYR A 195 -3.98 16.13 -8.52
N PHE A 196 -3.70 16.40 -7.25
CA PHE A 196 -4.42 15.84 -6.10
C PHE A 196 -5.15 16.93 -5.33
N PRO A 197 -6.48 16.82 -5.13
CA PRO A 197 -7.21 17.72 -4.26
C PRO A 197 -6.61 17.74 -2.85
N VAL A 198 -6.59 18.92 -2.22
CA VAL A 198 -5.95 19.13 -0.91
C VAL A 198 -6.44 18.14 0.15
N GLY A 199 -7.71 17.70 0.10
CA GLY A 199 -8.24 16.68 1.00
C GLY A 199 -7.52 15.33 0.98
N ASP A 200 -6.96 14.93 -0.17
CA ASP A 200 -6.20 13.70 -0.35
C ASP A 200 -4.76 13.82 0.17
N ILE A 201 -4.15 15.00 -0.02
CA ILE A 201 -2.87 15.37 0.61
C ILE A 201 -3.02 15.36 2.14
N LEU A 202 -4.07 16.00 2.68
CA LEU A 202 -4.34 16.00 4.12
C LEU A 202 -4.61 14.58 4.67
N ARG A 203 -5.34 13.73 3.94
CA ARG A 203 -5.53 12.32 4.34
C ARG A 203 -4.21 11.55 4.38
N THR A 204 -3.34 11.77 3.40
CA THR A 204 -2.01 11.17 3.32
C THR A 204 -1.14 11.58 4.51
N VAL A 205 -1.12 12.87 4.85
CA VAL A 205 -0.39 13.40 6.03
C VAL A 205 -0.95 12.88 7.36
N ASP A 206 -2.27 12.64 7.48
CA ASP A 206 -2.85 12.00 8.68
C ASP A 206 -2.43 10.52 8.81
N ALA A 207 -2.41 9.78 7.70
CA ALA A 207 -1.90 8.41 7.67
C ALA A 207 -0.40 8.33 8.02
N MET A 208 0.43 9.24 7.49
CA MET A 208 1.85 9.36 7.83
C MET A 208 2.07 9.58 9.33
N ALA A 209 1.31 10.49 9.93
CA ALA A 209 1.37 10.77 11.37
C ALA A 209 1.09 9.51 12.22
N GLY A 210 0.06 8.74 11.84
CA GLY A 210 -0.27 7.46 12.49
C GLY A 210 0.85 6.42 12.37
N ASN A 211 1.62 6.46 11.29
CA ASN A 211 2.78 5.61 11.06
C ASN A 211 4.09 6.15 11.69
N LYS A 212 4.07 7.29 12.40
CA LYS A 212 5.26 8.00 12.92
C LYS A 212 6.25 8.45 11.83
N MET A 213 5.80 8.59 10.58
CA MET A 213 6.54 9.26 9.51
C MET A 213 6.54 10.77 9.78
N ASN A 214 7.59 11.47 9.35
CA ASN A 214 7.82 12.87 9.77
C ASN A 214 8.21 13.84 8.65
N VAL A 215 8.31 13.38 7.39
CA VAL A 215 8.56 14.24 6.23
C VAL A 215 7.54 13.94 5.14
N PHE A 216 6.74 14.94 4.78
CA PHE A 216 6.00 14.98 3.53
C PHE A 216 6.86 15.74 2.54
N HIS A 217 7.51 14.99 1.65
CA HIS A 217 8.23 15.55 0.52
C HIS A 217 7.18 15.77 -0.58
N TRP A 218 6.98 17.01 -0.96
CA TRP A 218 5.97 17.38 -1.95
C TRP A 218 6.69 17.73 -3.24
N HIS A 219 6.65 16.82 -4.22
CA HIS A 219 7.12 17.07 -5.58
C HIS A 219 6.02 17.84 -6.31
N ILE A 220 6.14 19.17 -6.31
CA ILE A 220 5.00 20.05 -6.57
C ILE A 220 4.77 20.22 -8.08
N THR A 221 5.85 20.30 -8.86
CA THR A 221 5.84 20.73 -10.26
C THR A 221 6.74 19.86 -11.12
N ASP A 222 6.29 19.52 -12.32
CA ASP A 222 7.08 18.81 -13.34
C ASP A 222 6.80 19.41 -14.73
N SER A 223 7.38 18.79 -15.76
CA SER A 223 7.12 18.90 -17.18
C SER A 223 5.64 18.95 -17.54
N GLN A 224 4.81 18.10 -16.92
CA GLN A 224 3.39 17.98 -17.28
C GLN A 224 2.51 19.04 -16.60
N SER A 225 2.88 19.54 -15.41
CA SER A 225 2.20 20.71 -14.83
C SER A 225 2.99 21.49 -13.78
N PHE A 226 2.64 22.77 -13.67
CA PHE A 226 3.05 23.70 -12.60
C PHE A 226 1.80 24.15 -11.81
N PRO A 227 1.33 23.39 -10.80
CA PRO A 227 0.06 23.69 -10.12
C PRO A 227 0.14 24.72 -8.98
N ILE A 228 1.32 25.07 -8.45
CA ILE A 228 1.43 25.95 -7.26
C ILE A 228 1.44 27.44 -7.59
N GLU A 229 0.56 28.20 -6.93
CA GLU A 229 0.51 29.66 -7.06
C GLU A 229 1.65 30.34 -6.29
N LEU A 230 2.51 31.05 -7.02
CA LEU A 230 3.65 31.80 -6.49
C LEU A 230 3.44 33.31 -6.71
N PRO A 231 3.23 34.13 -5.67
CA PRO A 231 2.91 35.56 -5.80
C PRO A 231 3.91 36.40 -6.62
N SER A 232 5.17 35.99 -6.68
CA SER A 232 6.22 36.66 -7.46
C SER A 232 6.28 36.21 -8.93
N GLU A 233 5.66 35.07 -9.27
CA GLU A 233 5.69 34.44 -10.60
C GLU A 233 4.32 33.77 -10.96
N PRO A 234 3.19 34.49 -10.89
CA PRO A 234 1.84 33.89 -10.99
C PRO A 234 1.57 33.23 -12.34
N GLU A 235 2.17 33.75 -13.43
CA GLU A 235 2.01 33.21 -14.77
C GLU A 235 2.39 31.72 -14.90
N LEU A 236 3.27 31.21 -14.02
CA LEU A 236 3.65 29.79 -13.97
C LEU A 236 2.43 28.92 -13.65
N ALA A 237 1.64 29.27 -12.63
CA ALA A 237 0.41 28.55 -12.27
C ALA A 237 -0.73 28.84 -13.26
N GLU A 238 -0.83 30.07 -13.74
CA GLU A 238 -1.87 30.47 -14.69
C GLU A 238 -1.83 29.65 -15.99
N LYS A 239 -0.61 29.30 -16.45
CA LYS A 239 -0.38 28.71 -17.79
C LYS A 239 0.21 27.30 -17.74
N GLY A 240 0.77 26.88 -16.61
CA GLY A 240 1.37 25.56 -16.41
C GLY A 240 0.49 24.55 -15.67
N ALA A 241 -0.57 24.97 -14.96
CA ALA A 241 -1.50 24.03 -14.31
C ALA A 241 -2.47 23.38 -15.32
N TYR A 242 -2.96 22.17 -15.02
CA TYR A 242 -3.96 21.47 -15.86
C TYR A 242 -5.29 22.21 -16.02
N GLY A 243 -5.65 23.06 -15.05
CA GLY A 243 -6.90 23.80 -15.00
C GLY A 243 -6.90 24.82 -13.87
N GLU A 244 -7.86 25.73 -13.86
CA GLU A 244 -8.02 26.77 -12.83
C GLU A 244 -8.39 26.17 -11.45
N ASP A 245 -9.12 25.06 -11.45
CA ASP A 245 -9.50 24.26 -10.27
C ASP A 245 -8.45 23.21 -9.87
N MET A 246 -7.37 23.10 -10.65
CA MET A 246 -6.24 22.17 -10.44
C MET A 246 -4.97 22.91 -10.01
N ARG A 247 -5.13 23.92 -9.14
CA ARG A 247 -4.06 24.73 -8.57
C ARG A 247 -4.00 24.62 -7.05
N TYR A 248 -2.79 24.73 -6.51
CA TYR A 248 -2.54 24.90 -5.08
C TYR A 248 -2.40 26.38 -4.76
N THR A 249 -3.48 26.97 -4.22
CA THR A 249 -3.44 28.37 -3.80
C THR A 249 -2.48 28.59 -2.63
N VAL A 250 -2.03 29.82 -2.44
CA VAL A 250 -1.21 30.23 -1.30
C VAL A 250 -1.84 29.86 0.06
N ASP A 251 -3.18 29.85 0.17
CA ASP A 251 -3.88 29.45 1.40
C ASP A 251 -4.06 27.92 1.53
N ASP A 252 -4.12 27.18 0.42
CA ASP A 252 -4.06 25.72 0.45
C ASP A 252 -2.67 25.20 0.84
N VAL A 253 -1.59 25.84 0.38
CA VAL A 253 -0.22 25.53 0.82
C VAL A 253 -0.07 25.74 2.33
N LYS A 254 -0.50 26.90 2.86
CA LYS A 254 -0.54 27.15 4.32
C LYS A 254 -1.35 26.09 5.05
N ARG A 255 -2.51 25.71 4.52
CA ARG A 255 -3.40 24.71 5.10
C ARG A 255 -2.76 23.31 5.17
N VAL A 256 -2.01 22.91 4.14
CA VAL A 256 -1.21 21.67 4.14
C VAL A 256 -0.11 21.75 5.20
N VAL A 257 0.66 22.84 5.23
CA VAL A 257 1.76 23.07 6.19
C VAL A 257 1.24 23.04 7.64
N GLU A 258 0.22 23.83 7.99
CA GLU A 258 -0.32 23.88 9.36
C GLU A 258 -0.94 22.55 9.80
N PHE A 259 -1.61 21.84 8.88
CA PHE A 259 -2.17 20.52 9.15
C PHE A 259 -1.08 19.47 9.39
N ALA A 260 0.05 19.55 8.68
CA ALA A 260 1.23 18.71 8.87
C ALA A 260 1.98 19.06 10.18
N MET A 261 2.17 20.34 10.48
CA MET A 261 2.72 20.82 11.76
C MET A 261 1.91 20.30 12.96
N SER A 262 0.56 20.32 12.89
CA SER A 262 -0.31 19.75 13.93
C SER A 262 -0.21 18.23 14.13
N ARG A 263 0.63 17.56 13.34
CA ARG A 263 0.94 16.12 13.33
C ARG A 263 2.43 15.81 13.53
N GLY A 264 3.28 16.83 13.66
CA GLY A 264 4.73 16.66 13.66
C GLY A 264 5.25 16.13 12.31
N VAL A 265 4.59 16.47 11.20
CA VAL A 265 5.06 16.15 9.84
C VAL A 265 5.61 17.44 9.24
N ARG A 266 6.89 17.41 8.87
CA ARG A 266 7.59 18.45 8.13
C ARG A 266 7.08 18.44 6.69
N VAL A 267 6.94 19.59 6.05
CA VAL A 267 6.66 19.66 4.60
C VAL A 267 7.89 20.23 3.91
N VAL A 268 8.53 19.41 3.08
CA VAL A 268 9.70 19.77 2.28
C VAL A 268 9.22 19.96 0.84
N PRO A 269 9.27 21.19 0.30
CA PRO A 269 8.90 21.43 -1.08
C PRO A 269 10.02 20.98 -2.02
N GLU A 270 9.62 20.45 -3.17
CA GLU A 270 10.46 20.30 -4.35
C GLU A 270 9.90 21.11 -5.51
N ILE A 271 10.81 21.81 -6.18
CA ILE A 271 10.66 22.26 -7.56
C ILE A 271 11.87 21.71 -8.29
N ASP A 272 11.66 20.71 -9.15
CA ASP A 272 12.79 20.18 -9.92
C ASP A 272 13.26 21.19 -10.97
N SER A 273 14.58 21.32 -11.09
CA SER A 273 15.25 22.15 -12.08
C SER A 273 16.76 21.84 -12.13
N PRO A 274 17.42 21.85 -13.30
CA PRO A 274 16.93 22.33 -14.59
C PRO A 274 16.27 21.24 -15.44
N GLY A 275 16.15 20.01 -14.90
CA GLY A 275 15.26 18.97 -15.42
C GLY A 275 13.79 19.38 -15.40
N HIS A 276 12.91 18.50 -15.86
CA HIS A 276 11.49 18.44 -15.46
C HIS A 276 10.71 19.78 -15.52
N ALA A 277 10.93 20.59 -16.57
CA ALA A 277 10.53 22.01 -16.63
C ALA A 277 9.71 22.43 -17.87
N ALA A 278 9.14 21.49 -18.65
CA ALA A 278 8.35 21.86 -19.84
C ALA A 278 7.12 22.75 -19.56
N SER A 279 6.42 22.53 -18.43
CA SER A 279 5.24 23.31 -18.01
C SER A 279 5.51 24.82 -17.87
N TRP A 280 6.76 25.19 -17.54
CA TRP A 280 7.20 26.58 -17.40
C TRP A 280 7.18 27.34 -18.72
N ALA A 281 7.21 26.64 -19.86
CA ALA A 281 7.28 27.24 -21.19
C ALA A 281 6.00 28.01 -21.58
N GLY A 282 4.88 27.77 -20.91
CA GLY A 282 3.66 28.57 -21.07
C GLY A 282 3.84 30.03 -20.62
N ALA A 283 4.55 30.24 -19.51
CA ALA A 283 4.92 31.57 -19.02
C ALA A 283 6.20 32.09 -19.70
N TYR A 284 7.23 31.25 -19.75
CA TYR A 284 8.60 31.66 -20.08
C TYR A 284 9.25 30.79 -21.16
N PRO A 285 8.75 30.84 -22.41
CA PRO A 285 9.30 30.05 -23.52
C PRO A 285 10.79 30.33 -23.77
N ASP A 286 11.24 31.58 -23.59
CA ASP A 286 12.67 31.98 -23.71
C ASP A 286 13.57 31.45 -22.57
N ALA A 287 13.02 30.75 -21.58
CA ALA A 287 13.76 30.14 -20.48
C ALA A 287 13.83 28.60 -20.58
N VAL A 288 13.01 27.97 -21.43
CA VAL A 288 12.89 26.51 -21.54
C VAL A 288 13.36 26.02 -22.90
N THR A 289 14.31 25.10 -22.90
CA THR A 289 14.81 24.37 -24.06
C THR A 289 13.95 23.13 -24.34
N CYS A 290 13.95 22.65 -25.59
CA CYS A 290 13.19 21.51 -26.13
C CYS A 290 11.67 21.40 -25.87
N ALA A 291 11.04 22.30 -25.10
CA ALA A 291 9.61 22.34 -24.82
C ALA A 291 8.73 22.11 -26.06
N GLY A 292 7.77 21.19 -25.94
CA GLY A 292 6.81 20.87 -27.01
C GLY A 292 7.37 20.04 -28.17
N LYS A 293 8.63 19.58 -28.10
CA LYS A 293 9.20 18.62 -29.07
C LYS A 293 8.82 17.19 -28.68
N PHE A 294 8.79 16.29 -29.66
CA PHE A 294 8.64 14.87 -29.38
C PHE A 294 9.87 14.36 -28.61
N TRP A 295 9.64 13.66 -27.51
CA TRP A 295 10.65 13.33 -26.51
C TRP A 295 11.71 12.32 -26.98
N LEU A 296 11.38 11.46 -27.96
CA LEU A 296 12.27 10.42 -28.50
C LEU A 296 12.30 10.48 -30.05
N PRO A 297 12.89 11.54 -30.65
CA PRO A 297 12.69 11.89 -32.06
C PRO A 297 13.12 10.82 -33.08
N ASP A 298 14.19 10.08 -32.79
CA ASP A 298 14.76 9.06 -33.68
C ASP A 298 14.44 7.61 -33.24
N GLY A 299 13.71 7.42 -32.14
CA GLY A 299 13.59 6.12 -31.45
C GLY A 299 14.85 5.68 -30.67
N ASP A 300 15.96 6.42 -30.76
CA ASP A 300 17.21 6.13 -30.05
C ASP A 300 17.25 6.80 -28.66
N TRP A 301 17.33 5.98 -27.60
CA TRP A 301 17.44 6.42 -26.20
C TRP A 301 18.67 7.31 -25.92
N ASN A 302 19.72 7.19 -26.73
CA ASN A 302 20.91 8.04 -26.63
C ASN A 302 20.65 9.47 -27.12
N ASN A 303 19.70 9.65 -28.06
CA ASN A 303 19.32 10.93 -28.65
C ASN A 303 18.05 11.54 -28.00
N ARG A 304 17.55 10.95 -26.91
CA ARG A 304 16.30 11.38 -26.24
C ARG A 304 16.40 12.81 -25.71
N LEU A 305 15.27 13.51 -25.75
CA LEU A 305 15.10 14.87 -25.22
C LEU A 305 14.55 14.88 -23.78
N ALA A 306 14.06 13.74 -23.28
CA ALA A 306 13.73 13.46 -21.88
C ALA A 306 13.65 11.93 -21.70
N ALA A 307 13.53 11.44 -20.47
CA ALA A 307 13.22 10.03 -20.20
C ALA A 307 11.74 9.67 -20.48
N GLU A 308 10.85 10.66 -20.46
CA GLU A 308 9.40 10.49 -20.58
C GLU A 308 8.74 11.56 -21.49
N PRO A 309 7.46 11.41 -21.87
CA PRO A 309 6.73 12.43 -22.63
C PRO A 309 6.54 13.73 -21.84
N GLY A 310 6.93 14.84 -22.46
CA GLY A 310 6.94 16.17 -21.84
C GLY A 310 8.31 16.85 -21.88
N ALA A 311 9.17 16.55 -22.87
CA ALA A 311 10.54 17.07 -22.89
C ALA A 311 10.63 18.60 -22.77
N GLY A 312 11.31 19.08 -21.73
CA GLY A 312 11.64 20.48 -21.53
C GLY A 312 12.55 20.72 -20.32
N GLN A 313 13.66 21.44 -20.53
CA GLN A 313 14.67 21.76 -19.51
C GLN A 313 14.99 23.25 -19.50
N LEU A 314 15.25 23.82 -18.31
CA LEU A 314 15.66 25.23 -18.21
C LEU A 314 17.00 25.49 -18.93
N ASN A 315 17.15 26.66 -19.55
CA ASN A 315 18.37 27.08 -20.24
C ASN A 315 19.37 27.76 -19.25
N PRO A 316 20.56 27.18 -18.96
CA PRO A 316 21.55 27.76 -18.02
C PRO A 316 22.33 28.97 -18.56
N LEU A 317 22.18 29.30 -19.84
CA LEU A 317 22.77 30.48 -20.48
C LEU A 317 21.79 31.67 -20.48
N SER A 318 20.49 31.43 -20.34
CA SER A 318 19.47 32.49 -20.29
C SER A 318 19.47 33.23 -18.94
N PRO A 319 19.67 34.57 -18.91
CA PRO A 319 19.58 35.34 -17.67
C PRO A 319 18.18 35.35 -17.04
N LYS A 320 17.12 35.05 -17.83
CA LYS A 320 15.74 34.95 -17.33
C LYS A 320 15.60 33.83 -16.30
N THR A 321 16.20 32.67 -16.58
CA THR A 321 16.18 31.48 -15.72
C THR A 321 16.52 31.81 -14.27
N TYR A 322 17.63 32.51 -14.04
CA TYR A 322 18.09 32.86 -12.70
C TYR A 322 17.21 33.88 -11.98
N LYS A 323 16.53 34.77 -12.71
CA LYS A 323 15.54 35.69 -12.12
C LYS A 323 14.32 34.91 -11.62
N ILE A 324 13.75 34.06 -12.47
CA ILE A 324 12.54 33.26 -12.16
C ILE A 324 12.85 32.34 -10.98
N ILE A 325 13.95 31.58 -11.04
CA ILE A 325 14.36 30.67 -9.95
C ILE A 325 14.62 31.42 -8.64
N SER A 326 15.23 32.62 -8.67
CA SER A 326 15.39 33.42 -7.46
C SER A 326 14.04 33.80 -6.83
N ASN A 327 13.05 34.16 -7.65
CA ASN A 327 11.70 34.47 -7.19
C ASN A 327 10.94 33.24 -6.66
N VAL A 328 11.02 32.11 -7.36
CA VAL A 328 10.46 30.81 -6.92
C VAL A 328 11.03 30.41 -5.55
N ILE A 329 12.36 30.50 -5.37
CA ILE A 329 13.00 30.23 -4.07
C ILE A 329 12.57 31.25 -3.00
N ASN A 330 12.39 32.53 -3.34
CA ASN A 330 11.91 33.56 -2.39
C ASN A 330 10.51 33.22 -1.85
N ASP A 331 9.57 32.88 -2.73
CA ASP A 331 8.19 32.56 -2.35
C ASP A 331 8.13 31.25 -1.56
N LEU A 332 8.78 30.19 -2.04
CA LEU A 332 8.76 28.88 -1.38
C LEU A 332 9.45 28.91 -0.01
N THR A 333 10.58 29.60 0.13
CA THR A 333 11.22 29.76 1.45
C THR A 333 10.44 30.67 2.42
N THR A 334 9.36 31.31 1.94
CA THR A 334 8.38 32.04 2.75
C THR A 334 7.15 31.18 3.08
N LEU A 335 6.68 30.36 2.13
CA LEU A 335 5.52 29.47 2.31
C LEU A 335 5.83 28.22 3.15
N PHE A 336 7.04 27.68 3.02
CA PHE A 336 7.46 26.44 3.67
C PHE A 336 8.46 26.71 4.81
N PRO A 337 8.16 26.31 6.06
CA PRO A 337 9.01 26.63 7.22
C PRO A 337 10.21 25.69 7.39
N ASP A 338 10.28 24.56 6.69
CA ASP A 338 11.31 23.54 6.88
C ASP A 338 12.70 23.97 6.39
N THR A 339 13.75 23.58 7.10
CA THR A 339 15.15 23.92 6.75
C THR A 339 15.70 23.17 5.54
N LEU A 340 15.02 22.13 5.04
CA LEU A 340 15.34 21.53 3.75
C LEU A 340 14.53 22.17 2.60
N TYR A 341 15.18 22.31 1.45
CA TYR A 341 14.56 22.67 0.17
C TYR A 341 15.07 21.66 -0.86
N HIS A 342 14.18 20.89 -1.50
CA HIS A 342 14.61 20.02 -2.59
C HIS A 342 14.64 20.83 -3.89
N ALA A 343 15.80 20.81 -4.55
CA ALA A 343 16.08 21.53 -5.78
C ALA A 343 16.20 20.58 -6.99
N GLY A 344 15.94 19.29 -6.78
CA GLY A 344 15.79 18.32 -7.85
C GLY A 344 17.08 17.98 -8.57
N ALA A 345 17.11 18.27 -9.87
CA ALA A 345 18.23 18.08 -10.79
C ALA A 345 18.56 16.62 -11.11
N ASP A 346 17.52 15.78 -11.24
CA ASP A 346 17.61 14.49 -11.91
C ASP A 346 17.59 14.60 -13.45
N GLU A 347 17.88 13.47 -14.11
CA GLU A 347 17.62 13.14 -15.52
C GLU A 347 17.90 14.21 -16.61
N VAL A 348 18.80 15.16 -16.36
CA VAL A 348 19.15 16.29 -17.26
C VAL A 348 19.64 15.80 -18.62
N ALA A 349 18.74 15.70 -19.60
CA ALA A 349 19.03 15.05 -20.88
C ALA A 349 19.93 15.93 -21.78
N PRO A 350 21.06 15.38 -22.30
CA PRO A 350 21.92 16.05 -23.28
C PRO A 350 21.16 16.56 -24.51
N GLY A 351 20.30 15.70 -25.09
CA GLY A 351 19.62 15.99 -26.35
C GLY A 351 18.76 17.25 -26.28
N CYS A 352 18.05 17.48 -25.17
CA CYS A 352 17.19 18.65 -24.99
C CYS A 352 17.98 19.96 -25.16
N TRP A 353 19.08 20.09 -24.41
CA TRP A 353 20.00 21.22 -24.43
C TRP A 353 20.72 21.38 -25.78
N GLU A 354 21.10 20.29 -26.44
CA GLU A 354 21.68 20.35 -27.79
C GLU A 354 20.70 20.83 -28.88
N THR A 355 19.40 20.89 -28.60
CA THR A 355 18.41 21.51 -29.49
C THR A 355 18.30 23.03 -29.37
N ASP A 356 18.95 23.66 -28.39
CA ASP A 356 18.96 25.12 -28.20
C ASP A 356 20.12 25.77 -28.96
N PRO A 357 19.89 26.81 -29.80
CA PRO A 357 20.95 27.44 -30.59
C PRO A 357 22.06 28.10 -29.75
N THR A 358 21.75 28.63 -28.57
CA THR A 358 22.71 29.30 -27.69
C THR A 358 23.60 28.29 -26.96
N ILE A 359 23.02 27.18 -26.51
CA ILE A 359 23.77 26.07 -25.90
C ILE A 359 24.62 25.38 -26.97
N LYS A 360 24.06 25.07 -28.14
CA LYS A 360 24.81 24.48 -29.26
C LYS A 360 25.99 25.35 -29.69
N ALA A 361 25.84 26.68 -29.68
CA ALA A 361 26.94 27.61 -29.91
C ALA A 361 27.98 27.59 -28.76
N ASN A 362 27.57 27.43 -27.50
CA ASN A 362 28.51 27.30 -26.37
C ASN A 362 29.34 26.01 -26.46
N LEU A 363 28.69 24.87 -26.74
CA LEU A 363 29.36 23.57 -26.94
C LEU A 363 30.34 23.62 -28.12
N ALA A 364 29.94 24.22 -29.26
CA ALA A 364 30.81 24.42 -30.41
C ALA A 364 32.04 25.32 -30.13
N ASN A 365 32.00 26.15 -29.09
CA ASN A 365 33.13 26.95 -28.60
C ASN A 365 33.92 26.27 -27.47
N GLY A 366 33.70 24.98 -27.22
CA GLY A 366 34.46 24.18 -26.25
C GLY A 366 33.88 24.15 -24.83
N GLY A 367 32.64 24.63 -24.63
CA GLY A 367 31.89 24.37 -23.39
C GLY A 367 31.42 22.92 -23.29
N THR A 368 31.03 22.46 -22.11
CA THR A 368 30.46 21.11 -21.89
C THR A 368 29.13 21.15 -21.14
N LEU A 369 28.31 20.09 -21.28
CA LEU A 369 27.03 19.96 -20.59
C LEU A 369 27.19 20.01 -19.06
N SER A 370 28.18 19.31 -18.50
CA SER A 370 28.57 19.43 -17.08
C SER A 370 28.88 20.86 -16.65
N GLN A 371 29.53 21.67 -17.51
CA GLN A 371 29.78 23.09 -17.20
C GLN A 371 28.51 23.93 -17.21
N LEU A 372 27.48 23.54 -17.98
CA LEU A 372 26.17 24.21 -17.98
C LEU A 372 25.36 23.86 -16.72
N LEU A 373 25.36 22.60 -16.29
CA LEU A 373 24.75 22.19 -15.02
C LEU A 373 25.51 22.80 -13.83
N GLU A 374 26.84 22.77 -13.83
CA GLU A 374 27.63 23.39 -12.77
C GLU A 374 27.41 24.91 -12.72
N ARG A 375 27.27 25.58 -13.88
CA ARG A 375 26.89 26.99 -13.96
C ARG A 375 25.51 27.27 -13.38
N TYR A 376 24.55 26.38 -13.61
CA TYR A 376 23.21 26.45 -13.01
C TYR A 376 23.29 26.33 -11.49
N VAL A 377 23.86 25.22 -11.00
CA VAL A 377 23.93 24.88 -9.58
C VAL A 377 24.76 25.88 -8.78
N ARG A 378 25.90 26.37 -9.31
CA ARG A 378 26.70 27.42 -8.64
C ARG A 378 25.98 28.76 -8.52
N ALA A 379 24.94 29.02 -9.30
CA ALA A 379 24.11 30.21 -9.18
C ALA A 379 22.91 29.99 -8.26
N THR A 380 22.26 28.83 -8.29
CA THR A 380 21.03 28.55 -7.53
C THR A 380 21.28 28.04 -6.10
N HIS A 381 22.35 27.27 -5.86
CA HIS A 381 22.71 26.79 -4.51
C HIS A 381 22.96 27.94 -3.50
N PRO A 382 23.63 29.05 -3.86
CA PRO A 382 23.69 30.25 -3.01
C PRO A 382 22.33 30.91 -2.74
N MET A 383 21.36 30.82 -3.67
CA MET A 383 20.02 31.37 -3.46
C MET A 383 19.24 30.58 -2.39
N VAL A 384 19.39 29.25 -2.37
CA VAL A 384 18.83 28.38 -1.32
C VAL A 384 19.54 28.60 0.02
N THR A 385 20.87 28.52 0.03
CA THR A 385 21.64 28.56 1.30
C THR A 385 21.65 29.93 1.97
N SER A 386 21.57 31.03 1.23
CA SER A 386 21.42 32.38 1.81
C SER A 386 20.08 32.60 2.54
N LYS A 387 19.11 31.69 2.38
CA LYS A 387 17.85 31.64 3.15
C LYS A 387 17.95 30.79 4.43
N ASN A 388 19.16 30.39 4.83
CA ASN A 388 19.44 29.43 5.91
C ASN A 388 18.78 28.05 5.67
N ARG A 389 18.66 27.64 4.40
CA ARG A 389 18.17 26.31 4.01
C ARG A 389 19.34 25.41 3.60
N THR A 390 19.20 24.10 3.82
CA THR A 390 20.05 23.06 3.23
C THR A 390 19.41 22.64 1.92
N ALA A 391 20.20 22.60 0.84
CA ALA A 391 19.73 22.09 -0.44
C ALA A 391 19.70 20.55 -0.42
N VAL A 392 18.66 19.97 -1.00
CA VAL A 392 18.61 18.54 -1.34
C VAL A 392 18.52 18.42 -2.85
N TYR A 393 19.21 17.45 -3.43
CA TYR A 393 19.16 17.12 -4.86
C TYR A 393 19.04 15.61 -5.04
N TRP A 394 18.52 15.17 -6.18
CA TRP A 394 18.70 13.79 -6.62
C TRP A 394 20.19 13.51 -6.90
N GLU A 395 20.58 12.23 -6.83
CA GLU A 395 21.99 11.83 -6.89
C GLU A 395 22.69 12.11 -8.23
N ASP A 396 21.93 12.23 -9.32
CA ASP A 396 22.37 12.47 -10.70
C ASP A 396 23.28 13.69 -10.83
N VAL A 397 22.98 14.75 -10.08
CA VAL A 397 23.79 15.99 -10.03
C VAL A 397 25.27 15.71 -9.74
N LEU A 398 25.58 14.61 -9.04
CA LEU A 398 26.93 14.14 -8.73
C LEU A 398 27.30 12.82 -9.43
N LEU A 399 26.34 11.93 -9.68
CA LEU A 399 26.57 10.54 -10.10
C LEU A 399 26.20 10.20 -11.55
N ASP A 400 25.52 11.08 -12.30
CA ASP A 400 25.23 10.79 -13.71
C ASP A 400 26.53 10.70 -14.54
N ALA A 401 26.51 9.88 -15.59
CA ALA A 401 27.65 9.60 -16.44
C ALA A 401 27.91 10.67 -17.53
N ALA A 402 26.93 11.52 -17.86
CA ALA A 402 26.99 12.48 -18.96
C ALA A 402 26.93 13.96 -18.51
N VAL A 403 26.13 14.28 -17.49
CA VAL A 403 25.83 15.66 -17.05
C VAL A 403 25.81 15.75 -15.52
N ASN A 404 27.01 15.77 -14.91
CA ASN A 404 27.22 15.97 -13.47
C ASN A 404 27.96 17.30 -13.16
N VAL A 405 28.06 17.66 -11.88
CA VAL A 405 28.84 18.81 -11.38
C VAL A 405 30.03 18.37 -10.52
N SER A 406 31.04 19.23 -10.39
CA SER A 406 32.09 19.03 -9.39
C SER A 406 31.52 19.03 -7.98
N ALA A 407 32.01 18.16 -7.10
CA ALA A 407 31.73 18.24 -5.65
C ALA A 407 32.10 19.61 -5.02
N SER A 408 32.90 20.43 -5.70
CA SER A 408 33.17 21.83 -5.31
C SER A 408 32.05 22.83 -5.64
N ALA A 409 30.98 22.40 -6.33
CA ALA A 409 29.80 23.19 -6.65
C ALA A 409 28.67 23.01 -5.61
N ILE A 410 28.67 21.90 -4.86
CA ILE A 410 27.64 21.51 -3.90
C ILE A 410 28.27 21.10 -2.55
N PRO A 411 28.69 22.05 -1.69
CA PRO A 411 29.43 21.71 -0.48
C PRO A 411 28.63 20.80 0.49
N PRO A 412 29.17 19.64 0.93
CA PRO A 412 28.44 18.66 1.77
C PRO A 412 27.86 19.20 3.08
N ALA A 413 28.45 20.25 3.66
CA ALA A 413 27.92 20.91 4.86
C ALA A 413 26.53 21.56 4.64
N THR A 414 26.22 21.91 3.39
CA THR A 414 25.01 22.63 2.96
C THR A 414 24.13 21.82 2.00
N THR A 415 24.50 20.57 1.73
CA THR A 415 23.84 19.70 0.75
C THR A 415 23.51 18.33 1.37
N ILE A 416 22.39 17.74 0.96
CA ILE A 416 22.02 16.34 1.14
C ILE A 416 21.73 15.78 -0.27
N LEU A 417 22.02 14.50 -0.52
CA LEU A 417 21.70 13.84 -1.79
C LEU A 417 20.69 12.71 -1.57
N GLN A 418 19.71 12.59 -2.46
CA GLN A 418 18.65 11.58 -2.40
C GLN A 418 18.90 10.47 -3.42
N THR A 419 19.01 9.22 -2.96
CA THR A 419 19.47 8.09 -3.77
C THR A 419 18.31 7.28 -4.34
N TRP A 420 18.34 6.97 -5.63
CA TRP A 420 17.27 6.21 -6.30
C TRP A 420 17.78 5.06 -7.17
N ASN A 421 18.93 5.21 -7.84
CA ASN A 421 19.55 4.16 -8.65
C ASN A 421 20.50 3.26 -7.86
N ASN A 422 20.79 2.08 -8.42
CA ASN A 422 21.77 1.06 -7.97
C ASN A 422 21.72 0.61 -6.48
N GLY A 423 20.73 1.03 -5.70
CA GLY A 423 20.56 0.64 -4.30
C GLY A 423 21.71 1.10 -3.41
N ALA A 424 22.17 0.19 -2.54
CA ALA A 424 23.23 0.46 -1.59
C ALA A 424 24.58 0.89 -2.23
N ASN A 425 24.78 0.67 -3.54
CA ASN A 425 25.99 1.12 -4.23
C ASN A 425 26.07 2.64 -4.33
N ASN A 426 25.03 3.31 -4.84
CA ASN A 426 25.05 4.77 -4.97
C ASN A 426 24.98 5.46 -3.61
N THR A 427 24.19 4.92 -2.67
CA THR A 427 24.23 5.33 -1.26
C THR A 427 25.65 5.28 -0.69
N LYS A 428 26.44 4.23 -1.00
CA LYS A 428 27.84 4.14 -0.57
C LYS A 428 28.73 5.19 -1.24
N LEU A 429 28.59 5.42 -2.55
CA LEU A 429 29.36 6.45 -3.27
C LEU A 429 29.13 7.86 -2.67
N ILE A 430 27.89 8.20 -2.35
CA ILE A 430 27.49 9.50 -1.77
C ILE A 430 28.09 9.71 -0.38
N VAL A 431 27.97 8.73 0.53
CA VAL A 431 28.56 8.87 1.87
C VAL A 431 30.09 8.79 1.86
N GLN A 432 30.70 8.09 0.90
CA GLN A 432 32.15 8.11 0.69
C GLN A 432 32.66 9.45 0.14
N ALA A 433 31.86 10.15 -0.65
CA ALA A 433 32.11 11.54 -1.04
C ALA A 433 31.82 12.55 0.09
N GLY A 434 31.41 12.09 1.27
CA GLY A 434 31.22 12.90 2.49
C GLY A 434 29.84 13.56 2.62
N TYR A 435 28.89 13.22 1.75
CA TYR A 435 27.53 13.78 1.78
C TYR A 435 26.62 13.02 2.73
N ARG A 436 25.63 13.72 3.29
CA ARG A 436 24.47 13.09 3.90
C ARG A 436 23.57 12.50 2.81
N ALA A 437 23.01 11.31 3.06
CA ALA A 437 22.18 10.56 2.13
C ALA A 437 20.77 10.35 2.67
N ILE A 438 19.76 10.67 1.85
CA ILE A 438 18.38 10.20 1.98
C ILE A 438 18.23 9.02 1.03
N VAL A 439 17.77 7.86 1.52
CA VAL A 439 17.68 6.64 0.70
C VAL A 439 16.27 6.42 0.18
N SER A 440 16.10 6.42 -1.15
CA SER A 440 14.83 6.21 -1.86
C SER A 440 14.92 5.16 -2.98
N SER A 441 15.94 4.31 -2.94
CA SER A 441 16.32 3.39 -4.02
C SER A 441 15.14 2.65 -4.67
N ALA A 442 14.92 2.87 -5.97
CA ALA A 442 13.76 2.39 -6.74
C ALA A 442 13.59 0.86 -6.72
N SER A 443 14.69 0.12 -6.54
CA SER A 443 14.70 -1.32 -6.27
C SER A 443 13.95 -1.77 -5.00
N PHE A 444 13.57 -0.84 -4.13
CA PHE A 444 12.90 -1.10 -2.85
C PHE A 444 11.76 -0.12 -2.55
N TYR A 445 11.95 1.18 -2.79
CA TYR A 445 11.13 2.25 -2.20
C TYR A 445 10.27 3.06 -3.19
N TYR A 446 10.41 2.86 -4.51
CA TYR A 446 9.46 3.39 -5.49
C TYR A 446 8.16 2.57 -5.45
N LEU A 447 7.02 3.25 -5.32
CA LEU A 447 5.70 2.63 -5.10
C LEU A 447 4.87 2.53 -6.39
N ASP A 448 5.13 3.40 -7.34
CA ASP A 448 4.67 3.43 -8.74
C ASP A 448 4.89 2.11 -9.48
N CYS A 449 6.10 1.53 -9.40
CA CYS A 449 6.55 0.39 -10.19
C CYS A 449 5.58 -0.81 -10.28
N GLY A 450 5.59 -1.46 -11.45
CA GLY A 450 4.94 -2.76 -11.67
C GLY A 450 3.46 -2.68 -12.05
N HIS A 451 3.05 -1.60 -12.71
CA HIS A 451 1.70 -1.42 -13.25
C HIS A 451 1.65 -1.33 -14.79
N GLY A 452 2.75 -1.72 -15.45
CA GLY A 452 2.96 -1.54 -16.89
C GLY A 452 3.62 -0.20 -17.23
N ASP A 453 3.83 0.05 -18.51
CA ASP A 453 4.10 1.37 -19.05
C ASP A 453 2.78 2.17 -19.20
N PHE A 454 2.87 3.50 -19.28
CA PHE A 454 1.76 4.41 -19.54
C PHE A 454 1.73 4.92 -21.00
N LEU A 455 2.73 4.58 -21.83
CA LEU A 455 2.78 4.95 -23.24
C LEU A 455 1.73 4.19 -24.07
N GLY A 456 0.68 4.91 -24.53
CA GLY A 456 -0.47 4.33 -25.24
C GLY A 456 -0.24 3.88 -26.69
N ASN A 457 0.99 3.92 -27.21
CA ASN A 457 1.36 3.43 -28.54
C ASN A 457 2.77 2.81 -28.47
N ASP A 458 2.94 1.86 -27.57
CA ASP A 458 4.15 1.03 -27.50
C ASP A 458 3.93 -0.31 -28.23
N SER A 459 4.87 -0.66 -29.09
CA SER A 459 4.89 -1.90 -29.87
C SER A 459 5.68 -3.03 -29.21
N GLU A 460 6.34 -2.83 -28.06
CA GLU A 460 6.90 -3.97 -27.31
C GLU A 460 5.79 -4.93 -26.85
N TYR A 461 4.59 -4.41 -26.55
CA TYR A 461 3.38 -5.21 -26.29
C TYR A 461 2.84 -5.99 -27.50
N ASP A 462 3.30 -5.74 -28.73
CA ASP A 462 2.95 -6.57 -29.91
C ASP A 462 3.84 -7.84 -30.01
N ASP A 463 4.97 -7.92 -29.28
CA ASP A 463 5.80 -9.13 -29.23
C ASP A 463 5.24 -10.11 -28.17
N PRO A 464 4.85 -11.36 -28.54
CA PRO A 464 4.44 -12.39 -27.58
C PRO A 464 5.52 -12.81 -26.57
N ASN A 465 6.75 -12.31 -26.66
CA ASN A 465 7.74 -12.44 -25.59
C ASN A 465 7.48 -11.47 -24.41
N SER A 466 6.82 -10.33 -24.64
CA SER A 466 6.50 -9.32 -23.60
C SER A 466 5.52 -9.84 -22.55
N ASP A 467 4.62 -10.76 -22.93
CA ASP A 467 3.75 -11.54 -22.03
C ASP A 467 4.50 -12.22 -20.87
N PHE A 468 5.82 -12.42 -21.01
CA PHE A 468 6.69 -13.07 -20.03
C PHE A 468 7.71 -12.14 -19.37
N ASP A 469 7.69 -10.84 -19.67
CA ASP A 469 8.53 -9.86 -18.97
C ASP A 469 8.02 -9.64 -17.53
N ALA A 470 8.93 -9.74 -16.56
CA ALA A 470 8.63 -9.53 -15.15
C ALA A 470 8.46 -8.04 -14.77
N LYS A 471 8.78 -7.10 -15.67
CA LYS A 471 8.47 -5.67 -15.53
C LYS A 471 7.14 -5.27 -16.19
N GLY A 472 6.78 -5.91 -17.30
CA GLY A 472 5.62 -5.61 -18.13
C GLY A 472 5.68 -4.23 -18.78
N GLY A 473 6.88 -3.73 -19.12
CA GLY A 473 7.12 -2.36 -19.59
C GLY A 473 7.39 -1.32 -18.49
N SER A 474 7.02 -1.57 -17.23
CA SER A 474 7.31 -0.64 -16.12
C SER A 474 8.82 -0.60 -15.83
N TRP A 475 9.51 0.49 -16.14
CA TRP A 475 10.99 0.57 -16.12
C TRP A 475 11.62 0.07 -14.80
N CYS A 476 11.02 0.38 -13.65
CA CYS A 476 11.48 -0.03 -12.32
C CYS A 476 10.79 -1.29 -11.77
N GLY A 477 9.99 -2.01 -12.58
CA GLY A 477 9.28 -3.23 -12.18
C GLY A 477 10.19 -4.34 -11.61
N PRO A 478 9.64 -5.30 -10.86
CA PRO A 478 8.21 -5.51 -10.56
C PRO A 478 7.69 -4.62 -9.42
N TYR A 479 6.41 -4.81 -9.06
CA TYR A 479 5.76 -4.18 -7.91
C TYR A 479 6.49 -4.46 -6.59
N LYS A 480 6.80 -3.39 -5.84
CA LYS A 480 7.45 -3.51 -4.53
C LYS A 480 6.41 -3.89 -3.47
N THR A 481 6.51 -5.10 -2.93
CA THR A 481 5.63 -5.58 -1.85
C THR A 481 6.00 -4.94 -0.51
N TRP A 482 5.11 -5.02 0.48
CA TRP A 482 5.41 -4.53 1.84
C TRP A 482 6.62 -5.25 2.44
N GLN A 483 6.80 -6.55 2.16
CA GLN A 483 7.99 -7.29 2.61
C GLN A 483 9.24 -6.71 1.97
N ARG A 484 9.24 -6.44 0.65
CA ARG A 484 10.39 -5.86 -0.05
C ARG A 484 10.78 -4.50 0.53
N VAL A 485 9.81 -3.65 0.86
CA VAL A 485 10.03 -2.37 1.54
C VAL A 485 10.59 -2.58 2.96
N TYR A 486 9.97 -3.45 3.77
CA TYR A 486 10.41 -3.76 5.13
C TYR A 486 11.83 -4.36 5.17
N ASP A 487 12.18 -5.18 4.18
CA ASP A 487 13.42 -5.92 4.08
C ASP A 487 14.64 -5.05 3.73
N TYR A 488 14.46 -3.79 3.32
CA TYR A 488 15.61 -2.95 2.99
C TYR A 488 16.35 -2.51 4.25
N ASP A 489 17.68 -2.61 4.21
CA ASP A 489 18.60 -2.17 5.24
C ASP A 489 19.40 -1.01 4.63
N VAL A 490 18.99 0.23 4.93
CA VAL A 490 19.51 1.43 4.25
C VAL A 490 20.99 1.71 4.54
N ALA A 491 21.56 1.05 5.55
CA ALA A 491 23.00 1.08 5.87
C ALA A 491 23.77 -0.15 5.36
N TYR A 492 23.17 -1.00 4.52
CA TYR A 492 23.81 -2.22 4.02
C TYR A 492 25.12 -1.94 3.28
N GLY A 493 26.20 -2.64 3.67
CA GLY A 493 27.52 -2.49 3.05
C GLY A 493 28.30 -1.25 3.48
N LEU A 494 27.78 -0.46 4.42
CA LEU A 494 28.44 0.70 5.00
C LEU A 494 29.21 0.32 6.29
N THR A 495 30.29 1.06 6.55
CA THR A 495 30.96 1.14 7.86
C THR A 495 30.12 1.94 8.86
N ALA A 496 30.46 1.90 10.15
CA ALA A 496 29.74 2.67 11.17
C ALA A 496 29.84 4.19 10.93
N GLU A 497 30.95 4.65 10.36
CA GLU A 497 31.20 6.04 9.99
C GLU A 497 30.40 6.47 8.75
N GLU A 498 30.44 5.66 7.67
CA GLU A 498 29.60 5.87 6.47
C GLU A 498 28.09 5.84 6.82
N ALA A 499 27.66 4.94 7.71
CA ALA A 499 26.26 4.81 8.11
C ALA A 499 25.73 6.01 8.92
N ARG A 500 26.58 6.80 9.58
CA ARG A 500 26.16 8.05 10.26
C ARG A 500 25.74 9.16 9.28
N LEU A 501 26.12 9.04 8.00
CA LEU A 501 25.72 10.00 6.96
C LEU A 501 24.37 9.64 6.32
N VAL A 502 23.85 8.43 6.52
CA VAL A 502 22.48 8.08 6.12
C VAL A 502 21.51 8.68 7.13
N VAL A 503 20.84 9.78 6.76
CA VAL A 503 19.88 10.47 7.63
C VAL A 503 18.51 9.77 7.66
N GLY A 504 18.31 8.79 6.78
CA GLY A 504 17.13 7.94 6.73
C GLY A 504 16.73 7.66 5.28
N GLY A 505 15.43 7.76 4.98
CA GLY A 505 14.92 7.45 3.66
C GLY A 505 13.46 7.81 3.45
N GLU A 506 13.04 7.72 2.20
CA GLU A 506 11.67 8.00 1.76
C GLU A 506 11.20 6.98 0.74
N VAL A 507 9.92 6.63 0.83
CA VAL A 507 9.21 5.98 -0.28
C VAL A 507 8.76 7.04 -1.28
N ALA A 508 9.01 6.79 -2.56
CA ALA A 508 8.61 7.66 -3.66
C ALA A 508 7.27 7.19 -4.25
N MET A 509 6.39 8.15 -4.55
CA MET A 509 5.10 7.91 -5.19
C MET A 509 4.96 8.84 -6.39
N TRP A 510 5.55 8.44 -7.53
CA TRP A 510 5.34 9.06 -8.84
C TRP A 510 3.94 8.74 -9.37
N THR A 511 3.36 9.64 -10.17
CA THR A 511 1.90 9.70 -10.40
C THR A 511 1.46 9.75 -11.86
N GLU A 512 2.31 9.29 -12.78
CA GLU A 512 1.98 9.02 -14.20
C GLU A 512 0.76 8.08 -14.34
N GLN A 513 0.56 7.20 -13.35
CA GLN A 513 -0.54 6.23 -13.29
C GLN A 513 -1.24 6.20 -11.92
N VAL A 514 -1.32 7.33 -11.20
CA VAL A 514 -1.93 7.42 -9.86
C VAL A 514 -2.79 8.67 -9.74
N ASP A 515 -4.09 8.46 -9.48
CA ASP A 515 -5.03 9.51 -9.11
C ASP A 515 -5.46 9.40 -7.63
N ALA A 516 -6.29 10.33 -7.16
CA ALA A 516 -6.89 10.29 -5.83
C ALA A 516 -7.74 9.03 -5.55
N GLY A 517 -8.22 8.35 -6.59
CA GLY A 517 -8.98 7.10 -6.49
C GLY A 517 -8.11 5.87 -6.15
N VAL A 518 -6.84 5.85 -6.55
CA VAL A 518 -5.91 4.73 -6.27
C VAL A 518 -4.78 5.05 -5.29
N LEU A 519 -4.51 6.33 -4.98
CA LEU A 519 -3.44 6.81 -4.10
C LEU A 519 -3.29 5.99 -2.80
N ASP A 520 -4.35 5.92 -1.99
CA ASP A 520 -4.33 5.21 -0.70
C ASP A 520 -3.93 3.73 -0.85
N GLY A 521 -4.37 3.10 -1.95
CA GLY A 521 -4.09 1.70 -2.26
C GLY A 521 -2.65 1.49 -2.74
N ARG A 522 -2.07 2.46 -3.46
CA ARG A 522 -0.66 2.42 -3.84
C ARG A 522 0.22 2.67 -2.60
N VAL A 523 -0.03 3.72 -1.82
CA VAL A 523 0.85 4.11 -0.70
C VAL A 523 0.75 3.13 0.48
N TRP A 524 -0.45 2.73 0.89
CA TRP A 524 -0.67 2.03 2.15
C TRP A 524 -1.07 0.55 1.94
N PRO A 525 -0.53 -0.42 2.71
CA PRO A 525 0.35 -0.25 3.88
C PRO A 525 1.86 -0.38 3.53
N ARG A 526 2.29 -0.01 2.32
CA ARG A 526 3.70 -0.12 1.91
C ARG A 526 4.58 0.93 2.59
N ALA A 527 4.15 2.19 2.61
CA ALA A 527 4.82 3.24 3.39
C ALA A 527 4.89 2.90 4.89
N SER A 528 3.89 2.22 5.44
CA SER A 528 3.91 1.69 6.81
C SER A 528 5.08 0.74 7.08
N ALA A 529 5.44 -0.09 6.11
CA ALA A 529 6.57 -1.02 6.20
C ALA A 529 7.91 -0.29 6.32
N MET A 530 8.12 0.76 5.52
CA MET A 530 9.29 1.65 5.65
C MET A 530 9.29 2.36 6.99
N ALA A 531 8.12 2.85 7.44
CA ALA A 531 7.99 3.62 8.67
C ALA A 531 8.45 2.83 9.92
N GLU A 532 8.15 1.53 10.04
CA GLU A 532 8.73 0.72 11.12
C GLU A 532 10.22 0.45 10.90
N ALA A 533 10.65 0.13 9.68
CA ALA A 533 12.06 -0.15 9.39
C ALA A 533 12.98 1.04 9.75
N LEU A 534 12.53 2.28 9.51
CA LEU A 534 13.27 3.50 9.89
C LEU A 534 12.97 4.02 11.32
N TRP A 535 11.94 3.49 11.99
CA TRP A 535 11.64 3.82 13.39
C TRP A 535 12.38 2.90 14.37
N SER A 536 12.27 1.58 14.24
CA SER A 536 12.87 0.61 15.19
C SER A 536 13.54 -0.59 14.51
N GLY A 537 13.92 -0.44 13.23
CA GLY A 537 14.63 -1.45 12.46
C GLY A 537 13.75 -2.61 11.97
N ASN A 538 14.28 -3.41 11.05
CA ASN A 538 13.64 -4.63 10.55
C ASN A 538 14.20 -5.91 11.23
N ARG A 539 14.91 -5.77 12.35
CA ARG A 539 15.61 -6.85 13.07
C ARG A 539 15.13 -7.01 14.52
N ASP A 540 15.26 -8.22 15.05
CA ASP A 540 15.04 -8.55 16.47
C ASP A 540 16.31 -8.32 17.33
N ALA A 541 16.22 -8.60 18.63
CA ALA A 541 17.33 -8.48 19.57
C ALA A 541 18.50 -9.45 19.32
N ALA A 542 18.33 -10.44 18.43
CA ALA A 542 19.39 -11.34 17.97
C ALA A 542 19.97 -10.89 16.60
N GLY A 543 19.53 -9.75 16.06
CA GLY A 543 19.95 -9.21 14.77
C GLY A 543 19.30 -9.91 13.56
N LYS A 544 18.39 -10.87 13.78
CA LYS A 544 17.69 -11.60 12.72
C LYS A 544 16.52 -10.76 12.21
N LYS A 545 16.24 -10.84 10.91
CA LYS A 545 15.10 -10.14 10.30
C LYS A 545 13.77 -10.61 10.90
N ARG A 546 12.93 -9.65 11.33
CA ARG A 546 11.67 -9.88 12.06
C ARG A 546 10.40 -9.74 11.21
N TYR A 547 10.49 -9.82 9.87
CA TYR A 547 9.35 -9.61 8.97
C TYR A 547 8.14 -10.50 9.31
N ALA A 548 8.35 -11.75 9.73
CA ALA A 548 7.28 -12.65 10.14
C ALA A 548 6.56 -12.21 11.43
N GLU A 549 7.27 -11.56 12.36
CA GLU A 549 6.69 -10.91 13.55
C GLU A 549 5.88 -9.66 13.15
N ALA A 550 6.35 -8.95 12.12
CA ALA A 550 5.72 -7.75 11.59
C ALA A 550 4.44 -8.05 10.79
N THR A 551 4.30 -9.23 10.18
CA THR A 551 3.11 -9.69 9.44
C THR A 551 1.81 -9.45 10.21
N ASP A 552 1.69 -10.01 11.42
CA ASP A 552 0.48 -9.92 12.25
C ASP A 552 0.16 -8.47 12.62
N ARG A 553 1.18 -7.70 13.02
CA ARG A 553 1.02 -6.28 13.37
C ARG A 553 0.58 -5.43 12.19
N LEU A 554 1.18 -5.64 11.02
CA LEU A 554 0.89 -4.85 9.82
C LEU A 554 -0.52 -5.12 9.31
N PHE A 555 -1.02 -6.35 9.42
CA PHE A 555 -2.41 -6.67 9.05
C PHE A 555 -3.42 -6.04 10.02
N ASP A 556 -3.13 -6.09 11.32
CA ASP A 556 -3.97 -5.49 12.37
C ASP A 556 -3.99 -3.95 12.28
N TRP A 557 -2.83 -3.35 11.95
CA TRP A 557 -2.68 -1.93 11.65
C TRP A 557 -3.36 -1.53 10.33
N ARG A 558 -3.21 -2.30 9.25
CA ARG A 558 -3.93 -2.09 7.98
C ARG A 558 -5.45 -2.16 8.18
N HIS A 559 -5.94 -3.02 9.06
CA HIS A 559 -7.35 -3.04 9.46
C HIS A 559 -7.75 -1.77 10.22
N ARG A 560 -6.88 -1.28 11.12
CA ARG A 560 -7.08 -0.03 11.87
C ARG A 560 -7.12 1.20 10.96
N MET A 561 -6.24 1.27 9.96
CA MET A 561 -6.21 2.36 8.97
C MET A 561 -7.52 2.48 8.18
N VAL A 562 -8.17 1.35 7.83
CA VAL A 562 -9.54 1.37 7.25
C VAL A 562 -10.56 1.97 8.23
N GLY A 563 -10.42 1.71 9.53
CA GLY A 563 -11.22 2.36 10.59
C GLY A 563 -10.96 3.88 10.72
N ARG A 564 -9.77 4.35 10.33
CA ARG A 564 -9.38 5.77 10.24
C ARG A 564 -9.68 6.40 8.87
N ALA A 565 -10.52 5.75 8.05
CA ALA A 565 -10.94 6.21 6.72
C ALA A 565 -9.80 6.39 5.68
N ILE A 566 -8.70 5.64 5.84
CA ILE A 566 -7.72 5.40 4.77
C ILE A 566 -8.16 4.17 3.97
N CYS A 567 -7.83 4.11 2.68
CA CYS A 567 -8.17 3.00 1.78
C CYS A 567 -6.96 2.12 1.37
N PRO A 568 -6.18 1.53 2.32
CA PRO A 568 -4.98 0.76 2.02
C PRO A 568 -5.29 -0.51 1.22
N ALA A 569 -4.36 -0.95 0.38
CA ALA A 569 -4.48 -2.20 -0.38
C ALA A 569 -4.68 -3.43 0.54
N PRO A 570 -5.40 -4.47 0.08
CA PRO A 570 -5.52 -5.74 0.78
C PRO A 570 -4.21 -6.54 0.66
N SER A 571 -3.52 -6.77 1.78
CA SER A 571 -2.21 -7.45 1.79
C SER A 571 -2.29 -8.98 1.70
N VAL A 572 -3.38 -9.57 2.21
CA VAL A 572 -3.68 -11.01 2.20
C VAL A 572 -5.21 -11.22 2.24
N PRO A 573 -5.73 -12.43 1.92
CA PRO A 573 -7.12 -12.79 2.21
C PRO A 573 -7.44 -12.68 3.71
N ALA A 574 -8.63 -12.22 4.07
CA ALA A 574 -9.00 -11.97 5.47
C ALA A 574 -8.89 -13.22 6.39
N LEU A 575 -9.07 -14.42 5.83
CA LEU A 575 -8.86 -15.67 6.57
C LEU A 575 -7.40 -15.84 7.02
N ALA A 576 -6.43 -15.41 6.22
CA ALA A 576 -5.01 -15.48 6.56
C ALA A 576 -4.65 -14.54 7.72
N ALA A 577 -5.29 -13.38 7.84
CA ALA A 577 -5.08 -12.48 8.98
C ALA A 577 -5.71 -13.01 10.29
N VAL A 578 -6.75 -13.84 10.21
CA VAL A 578 -7.36 -14.50 11.39
C VAL A 578 -6.62 -15.80 11.76
N ALA A 579 -6.00 -16.47 10.78
CA ALA A 579 -5.36 -17.77 10.92
C ALA A 579 -3.88 -17.75 10.49
N ALA A 580 -3.14 -16.67 10.78
CA ALA A 580 -1.78 -16.45 10.29
C ALA A 580 -0.83 -17.63 10.56
N LYS A 581 -0.83 -18.13 11.81
CA LYS A 581 -0.07 -19.31 12.23
C LYS A 581 -0.42 -20.59 11.45
N ALA A 582 -1.63 -20.71 10.90
CA ALA A 582 -2.03 -21.84 10.06
C ALA A 582 -1.57 -21.67 8.61
N VAL A 583 -1.60 -20.45 8.06
CA VAL A 583 -1.12 -20.18 6.69
C VAL A 583 0.41 -20.35 6.61
N ASP A 584 1.16 -19.79 7.55
CA ASP A 584 2.61 -19.97 7.60
C ASP A 584 3.00 -21.44 7.86
N ALA A 585 2.22 -22.19 8.65
CA ALA A 585 2.42 -23.64 8.81
C ALA A 585 2.11 -24.43 7.51
N LEU A 586 1.09 -24.02 6.74
CA LEU A 586 0.76 -24.62 5.44
C LEU A 586 1.81 -24.34 4.35
N PHE A 587 2.54 -23.22 4.44
CA PHE A 587 3.69 -22.96 3.56
C PHE A 587 4.99 -23.59 4.06
N SER A 588 5.28 -23.53 5.37
CA SER A 588 6.50 -24.13 5.95
C SER A 588 6.51 -25.66 5.87
N SER A 589 5.34 -26.31 5.82
CA SER A 589 5.22 -27.76 5.58
C SER A 589 5.50 -28.16 4.13
N ARG A 590 5.24 -27.28 3.14
CA ARG A 590 5.64 -27.53 1.74
C ARG A 590 7.16 -27.59 1.57
N LEU A 591 7.92 -26.86 2.39
CA LEU A 591 9.39 -26.93 2.38
C LEU A 591 9.97 -28.28 2.86
N HIS A 592 9.15 -29.14 3.48
CA HIS A 592 9.54 -30.51 3.85
C HIS A 592 9.00 -31.59 2.88
N CYS A 593 8.31 -31.21 1.81
CA CYS A 593 7.70 -32.15 0.85
C CYS A 593 8.49 -32.25 -0.48
N HIS A 594 9.80 -31.96 -0.45
CA HIS A 594 10.73 -32.02 -1.58
C HIS A 594 12.03 -32.78 -1.24
N ILE A 595 11.90 -33.99 -0.68
CA ILE A 595 12.82 -35.13 -0.86
C ILE A 595 11.95 -36.40 -0.73
N LEU A 596 11.62 -37.02 -1.87
CA LEU A 596 11.24 -38.44 -2.07
C LEU A 596 10.67 -38.68 -3.49
N VAL A 597 11.38 -38.18 -4.51
CA VAL A 597 11.29 -38.76 -5.87
C VAL A 597 12.61 -39.48 -6.11
N GLY A 598 12.66 -40.75 -5.73
CA GLY A 598 13.83 -41.59 -5.92
C GLY A 598 13.97 -41.97 -7.39
N LEU A 599 14.85 -41.28 -8.12
CA LEU A 599 15.44 -41.82 -9.33
C LEU A 599 16.61 -42.72 -8.92
N GLU A 600 16.42 -44.03 -9.01
CA GLU A 600 17.53 -44.98 -8.96
C GLU A 600 18.37 -44.84 -10.24
N ILE A 601 19.53 -44.20 -10.12
CA ILE A 601 20.65 -44.37 -11.02
C ILE A 601 21.83 -44.80 -10.14
N GLU A 602 22.48 -45.89 -10.54
CA GLU A 602 23.50 -46.53 -9.71
C GLU A 602 24.79 -45.70 -9.58
N LYS A 603 25.59 -46.12 -8.61
CA LYS A 603 27.03 -45.88 -8.41
C LYS A 603 27.75 -45.79 -9.77
N ASP A 604 28.83 -45.02 -9.93
CA ASP A 604 30.05 -45.25 -9.14
C ASP A 604 31.12 -44.13 -9.31
N VAL A 605 32.31 -44.39 -8.76
CA VAL A 605 33.58 -43.64 -8.94
C VAL A 605 33.68 -42.26 -8.28
N SER A 606 34.27 -42.26 -7.09
CA SER A 606 35.06 -41.13 -6.60
C SER A 606 36.53 -41.27 -7.02
N SER A 607 37.18 -40.18 -7.48
CA SER A 607 38.61 -39.84 -7.28
C SER A 607 39.18 -38.90 -8.37
N LEU A 608 40.38 -38.35 -8.10
CA LEU A 608 41.22 -37.49 -8.97
C LEU A 608 40.65 -36.08 -9.22
N LYS A 609 41.17 -35.00 -8.60
CA LYS A 609 42.51 -34.35 -8.68
C LYS A 609 42.70 -33.46 -9.92
N ALA A 610 43.31 -32.29 -9.70
CA ALA A 610 43.55 -31.25 -10.69
C ALA A 610 44.83 -31.49 -11.52
N ASP A 611 44.90 -30.90 -12.73
CA ASP A 611 45.85 -29.80 -13.03
C ASP A 611 45.42 -29.02 -14.31
N ASN A 612 46.29 -28.14 -14.81
CA ASN A 612 46.15 -27.14 -15.87
C ASN A 612 46.25 -27.69 -17.33
N THR A 613 46.21 -26.74 -18.29
CA THR A 613 46.39 -26.87 -19.77
C THR A 613 45.15 -27.38 -20.53
N GLY A 614 44.94 -27.10 -21.83
CA GLY A 614 45.66 -26.18 -22.73
C GLY A 614 45.21 -26.32 -24.19
N GLU A 615 45.02 -25.18 -24.88
CA GLU A 615 44.84 -25.02 -26.35
C GLU A 615 43.77 -25.80 -27.16
N ARG A 616 42.92 -25.02 -27.85
CA ARG A 616 42.42 -25.19 -29.24
C ARG A 616 41.80 -26.55 -29.69
N ARG A 617 40.56 -26.44 -30.19
CA ARG A 617 40.33 -26.31 -31.66
C ARG A 617 39.00 -25.65 -32.00
N ARG A 618 38.98 -24.88 -33.10
CA ARG A 618 37.77 -24.33 -33.74
C ARG A 618 37.22 -25.32 -34.76
N LEU A 619 35.90 -25.32 -34.93
CA LEU A 619 35.29 -25.36 -36.26
C LEU A 619 33.92 -24.65 -36.23
N ARG A 620 33.75 -23.67 -37.11
CA ARG A 620 32.46 -23.01 -37.40
C ARG A 620 31.89 -23.61 -38.68
N LEU A 621 30.56 -23.76 -38.74
CA LEU A 621 29.65 -23.66 -39.90
C LEU A 621 28.38 -24.49 -39.60
N GLY A 622 27.15 -24.09 -39.93
CA GLY A 622 26.74 -22.77 -40.44
C GLY A 622 25.40 -22.79 -41.19
N ARG A 623 24.37 -22.14 -40.64
CA ARG A 623 23.13 -21.64 -41.28
C ARG A 623 22.24 -22.60 -42.12
N ALA A 624 21.07 -22.87 -41.53
CA ALA A 624 19.73 -22.48 -42.03
C ALA A 624 19.03 -23.25 -43.18
N ALA A 625 17.69 -23.07 -43.22
CA ALA A 625 16.71 -23.47 -44.24
C ALA A 625 16.46 -24.99 -44.43
N ALA A 626 15.29 -25.46 -44.87
CA ALA A 626 13.92 -24.90 -44.81
C ALA A 626 12.88 -26.03 -45.01
N ALA A 627 11.59 -25.68 -44.99
CA ALA A 627 10.43 -26.58 -44.89
C ALA A 627 10.20 -27.62 -46.02
N ALA A 628 9.57 -28.74 -45.61
CA ALA A 628 8.48 -29.48 -46.28
C ALA A 628 8.69 -30.24 -47.62
N ALA A 629 8.70 -31.59 -47.54
CA ALA A 629 7.99 -32.54 -48.41
C ALA A 629 8.01 -33.94 -47.75
N ALA A 630 6.92 -34.58 -47.33
CA ALA A 630 5.80 -35.16 -48.12
C ALA A 630 6.01 -36.62 -48.64
N GLY A 631 6.25 -37.56 -47.73
CA GLY A 631 5.61 -38.90 -47.65
C GLY A 631 5.76 -39.98 -48.75
N THR A 632 5.77 -41.26 -48.33
CA THR A 632 5.27 -42.40 -49.14
C THR A 632 4.81 -43.55 -48.22
N ARG A 633 4.07 -44.54 -48.74
CA ARG A 633 3.33 -45.58 -47.97
C ARG A 633 3.82 -47.01 -48.24
N ALA A 634 3.57 -47.90 -47.27
CA ALA A 634 3.02 -49.25 -47.48
C ALA A 634 2.03 -49.52 -46.33
N THR A 635 0.72 -49.82 -46.47
CA THR A 635 -0.02 -50.89 -47.19
C THR A 635 0.26 -52.31 -46.70
N ALA A 636 -0.71 -53.19 -46.42
CA ALA A 636 -2.16 -53.08 -46.15
C ALA A 636 -2.69 -54.48 -45.74
N VAL A 637 -3.86 -54.60 -45.09
CA VAL A 637 -4.84 -55.72 -45.08
C VAL A 637 -5.97 -55.39 -44.07
N ALA A 638 -7.15 -56.04 -44.16
CA ALA A 638 -8.41 -55.51 -43.63
C ALA A 638 -9.26 -56.47 -42.78
N ALA A 639 -10.20 -55.86 -42.05
CA ALA A 639 -11.50 -56.37 -41.58
C ALA A 639 -11.58 -57.60 -40.63
N GLY A 640 -12.31 -57.42 -39.52
CA GLY A 640 -12.77 -58.48 -38.61
C GLY A 640 -13.74 -57.88 -37.59
N SER A 641 -14.78 -58.63 -37.18
CA SER A 641 -15.94 -58.07 -36.46
C SER A 641 -16.31 -58.79 -35.15
N ASP A 642 -16.89 -58.00 -34.25
CA ASP A 642 -17.82 -58.38 -33.17
C ASP A 642 -17.27 -59.02 -31.87
N ALA A 643 -18.14 -59.09 -30.87
CA ALA A 643 -17.82 -58.91 -29.46
C ALA A 643 -17.41 -60.16 -28.65
N ARG A 644 -16.60 -59.91 -27.59
CA ARG A 644 -16.93 -60.38 -26.23
C ARG A 644 -16.23 -59.62 -25.09
N ARG A 645 -16.80 -59.76 -23.88
CA ARG A 645 -16.41 -59.11 -22.61
C ARG A 645 -15.16 -59.72 -21.99
N LEU A 646 -14.42 -58.94 -21.19
CA LEU A 646 -13.80 -59.37 -19.92
C LEU A 646 -13.63 -58.18 -18.94
N LYS A 647 -13.69 -58.49 -17.63
CA LYS A 647 -13.52 -57.66 -16.39
C LYS A 647 -12.71 -58.54 -15.40
N PRO A 648 -12.29 -58.13 -14.17
CA PRO A 648 -12.48 -56.88 -13.39
C PRO A 648 -11.13 -56.11 -13.29
N ARG A 649 -10.71 -55.30 -12.29
CA ARG A 649 -11.09 -54.96 -10.88
C ARG A 649 -10.86 -53.46 -10.59
N LEU A 650 -11.22 -53.03 -9.37
CA LEU A 650 -10.71 -51.85 -8.66
C LEU A 650 -9.68 -52.29 -7.59
N CYS A 651 -8.91 -51.34 -7.06
CA CYS A 651 -8.39 -51.33 -5.69
C CYS A 651 -8.64 -49.92 -5.09
N ASP A 652 -8.83 -49.84 -3.78
CA ASP A 652 -9.71 -48.85 -3.16
C ASP A 652 -9.05 -47.54 -2.69
N LEU A 653 -9.89 -46.54 -2.39
CA LEU A 653 -9.53 -45.25 -1.79
C LEU A 653 -10.06 -45.18 -0.35
N ASP A 654 -9.37 -45.80 0.60
CA ASP A 654 -9.71 -45.77 2.02
C ASP A 654 -8.47 -45.44 2.88
N TYR A 655 -8.25 -44.15 3.16
CA TYR A 655 -7.46 -43.69 4.33
C TYR A 655 -7.64 -42.19 4.69
N VAL A 656 -8.69 -41.52 4.20
CA VAL A 656 -8.91 -40.05 4.42
C VAL A 656 -10.27 -39.71 5.05
N ASN A 657 -11.24 -40.64 5.06
CA ASN A 657 -12.59 -40.39 5.61
C ASN A 657 -12.70 -40.53 7.13
N ASP A 658 -11.93 -41.42 7.76
CA ASP A 658 -12.14 -41.81 9.17
C ASP A 658 -11.87 -40.68 10.18
N ALA A 659 -11.05 -39.70 9.82
CA ALA A 659 -10.83 -38.50 10.64
C ALA A 659 -12.01 -37.51 10.62
N PHE A 660 -12.94 -37.62 9.65
CA PHE A 660 -14.06 -36.70 9.48
C PHE A 660 -15.39 -37.27 9.97
N ILE A 661 -15.57 -38.59 9.94
CA ILE A 661 -16.78 -39.28 10.43
C ILE A 661 -16.85 -39.21 11.97
N PHE A 662 -15.72 -39.33 12.67
CA PHE A 662 -15.66 -39.33 14.14
C PHE A 662 -16.12 -38.01 14.79
N MET A 663 -16.18 -36.91 14.03
CA MET A 663 -16.70 -35.60 14.48
C MET A 663 -18.21 -35.42 14.24
N ILE A 664 -18.89 -36.36 13.57
CA ILE A 664 -20.31 -36.25 13.22
C ILE A 664 -21.18 -37.15 14.13
N GLU A 665 -20.72 -38.35 14.51
CA GLU A 665 -21.52 -39.27 15.33
C GLU A 665 -21.71 -38.78 16.79
N LEU A 666 -20.72 -38.08 17.37
CA LEU A 666 -20.86 -37.45 18.68
C LEU A 666 -21.91 -36.32 18.74
N GLY A 667 -22.37 -35.81 17.59
CA GLY A 667 -23.47 -34.83 17.51
C GLY A 667 -24.88 -35.43 17.62
N SER A 668 -25.02 -36.76 17.53
CA SER A 668 -26.32 -37.41 17.30
C SER A 668 -26.88 -38.20 18.50
N ALA A 669 -26.11 -38.33 19.59
CA ALA A 669 -26.41 -39.23 20.71
C ALA A 669 -27.08 -38.56 21.94
N PHE A 670 -27.87 -37.49 21.76
CA PHE A 670 -28.56 -36.82 22.87
C PHE A 670 -29.94 -36.22 22.53
N ASN A 671 -30.89 -37.06 22.10
CA ASN A 671 -32.33 -36.73 22.17
C ASN A 671 -33.23 -37.95 21.94
N LEU A 672 -33.62 -38.67 23.01
CA LEU A 672 -34.91 -39.42 23.07
C LEU A 672 -35.19 -40.00 24.47
N GLN A 673 -35.83 -39.21 25.34
CA GLN A 673 -36.90 -39.70 26.21
C GLN A 673 -37.90 -38.58 26.48
N SER A 674 -39.18 -38.91 26.53
CA SER A 674 -40.30 -37.96 26.46
C SER A 674 -41.00 -37.80 27.81
N GLY A 675 -41.50 -36.58 28.10
CA GLY A 675 -42.25 -36.32 29.33
C GLY A 675 -42.71 -34.87 29.50
N THR A 676 -43.94 -34.58 29.07
CA THR A 676 -44.83 -33.49 29.55
C THR A 676 -44.20 -32.16 30.02
N LEU A 677 -44.41 -31.09 29.23
CA LEU A 677 -45.37 -30.03 29.57
C LEU A 677 -45.54 -29.02 28.41
N GLN A 678 -46.78 -28.63 28.13
CA GLN A 678 -47.10 -27.58 27.15
C GLN A 678 -47.12 -26.19 27.81
N ASN A 679 -47.07 -25.15 26.98
CA ASN A 679 -47.47 -23.76 27.28
C ASN A 679 -46.58 -22.94 28.24
N GLN A 680 -45.35 -22.62 27.79
CA GLN A 680 -44.82 -21.26 27.97
C GLN A 680 -44.14 -20.76 26.69
N ARG A 681 -44.77 -19.82 25.98
CA ARG A 681 -44.15 -18.97 24.93
C ARG A 681 -44.91 -17.65 24.74
N GLN A 682 -44.51 -16.59 25.45
CA GLN A 682 -44.64 -15.21 24.95
C GLN A 682 -43.82 -14.22 25.78
N LEU A 683 -42.66 -13.82 25.25
CA LEU A 683 -42.13 -12.45 25.22
C LEU A 683 -40.88 -12.46 24.32
N VAL A 684 -40.71 -11.45 23.47
CA VAL A 684 -39.89 -11.58 22.24
C VAL A 684 -38.79 -10.54 22.15
N THR A 685 -37.53 -10.98 22.09
CA THR A 685 -36.39 -10.16 21.70
C THR A 685 -36.23 -10.18 20.17
N MET A 686 -36.73 -9.14 19.48
CA MET A 686 -36.59 -9.03 18.03
C MET A 686 -35.17 -8.65 17.60
N VAL A 687 -34.42 -9.61 17.05
CA VAL A 687 -33.19 -9.33 16.29
C VAL A 687 -33.55 -9.25 14.80
N HIS A 688 -33.85 -8.03 14.32
CA HIS A 688 -34.12 -7.81 12.90
C HIS A 688 -32.84 -7.88 12.06
N PHE A 689 -32.72 -8.94 11.23
CA PHE A 689 -31.80 -8.98 10.10
C PHE A 689 -32.11 -7.81 9.15
N LYS A 690 -31.21 -6.82 9.05
CA LYS A 690 -31.38 -5.69 8.12
C LYS A 690 -31.00 -6.13 6.71
N ASN A 691 -31.97 -6.10 5.82
CA ASN A 691 -31.83 -6.49 4.42
C ASN A 691 -31.49 -5.29 3.52
N ARG A 692 -31.19 -5.60 2.26
CA ARG A 692 -31.23 -4.69 1.12
C ARG A 692 -32.09 -5.31 0.02
N TYR A 693 -32.78 -4.46 -0.72
CA TYR A 693 -33.63 -4.82 -1.86
C TYR A 693 -33.15 -4.00 -3.05
N MET A 694 -32.73 -4.68 -4.11
CA MET A 694 -32.21 -4.06 -5.32
C MET A 694 -33.23 -4.28 -6.44
N VAL A 695 -33.68 -3.20 -7.06
CA VAL A 695 -34.52 -3.26 -8.28
C VAL A 695 -33.57 -3.28 -9.46
N MET A 696 -33.59 -4.36 -10.24
CA MET A 696 -32.69 -4.59 -11.37
C MET A 696 -33.48 -4.75 -12.67
N GLU A 697 -32.97 -4.17 -13.74
CA GLU A 697 -33.33 -4.47 -15.12
C GLU A 697 -32.40 -5.54 -15.70
N VAL A 698 -32.94 -6.44 -16.52
CA VAL A 698 -32.18 -7.43 -17.28
C VAL A 698 -32.29 -7.11 -18.77
N PHE A 699 -31.25 -6.48 -19.33
CA PHE A 699 -31.13 -6.34 -20.78
C PHE A 699 -30.77 -7.70 -21.40
N ILE A 700 -31.38 -8.02 -22.55
CA ILE A 700 -31.17 -9.29 -23.26
C ILE A 700 -30.76 -8.96 -24.69
N ASP A 701 -29.53 -9.32 -25.09
CA ASP A 701 -29.08 -9.19 -26.47
C ASP A 701 -29.48 -10.42 -27.29
N ALA A 702 -30.69 -10.36 -27.84
CA ALA A 702 -31.24 -11.41 -28.69
C ALA A 702 -30.54 -11.52 -30.06
N ALA A 703 -29.73 -10.55 -30.47
CA ALA A 703 -29.02 -10.59 -31.75
C ALA A 703 -27.71 -11.40 -31.69
N ARG A 704 -27.26 -11.78 -30.48
CA ARG A 704 -26.00 -12.51 -30.24
C ARG A 704 -26.17 -13.90 -29.61
N GLY A 705 -27.39 -14.45 -29.57
CA GLY A 705 -27.69 -15.73 -28.92
C GLY A 705 -28.15 -16.82 -29.90
N GLU A 706 -27.51 -17.99 -29.86
CA GLU A 706 -28.01 -19.20 -30.52
C GLU A 706 -28.95 -20.00 -29.60
N GLY A 707 -30.27 -19.95 -29.84
CA GLY A 707 -31.23 -20.85 -29.21
C GLY A 707 -32.62 -20.23 -28.98
N ASP A 708 -33.50 -21.00 -28.35
CA ASP A 708 -34.86 -20.58 -28.00
C ASP A 708 -34.88 -19.39 -27.04
N PRO A 709 -35.89 -18.49 -27.12
CA PRO A 709 -35.99 -17.30 -26.29
C PRO A 709 -36.12 -17.64 -24.79
N VAL A 710 -35.12 -17.25 -24.00
CA VAL A 710 -35.08 -17.51 -22.55
C VAL A 710 -36.16 -16.72 -21.81
N ILE A 711 -37.10 -17.44 -21.21
CA ILE A 711 -38.05 -16.88 -20.25
C ILE A 711 -37.30 -16.57 -18.94
N LEU A 712 -37.35 -15.32 -18.49
CA LEU A 712 -36.80 -14.91 -17.20
C LEU A 712 -37.64 -15.48 -16.06
N THR A 713 -36.99 -16.25 -15.18
CA THR A 713 -37.61 -16.84 -13.98
C THR A 713 -36.76 -16.57 -12.75
N GLN A 714 -37.37 -16.64 -11.56
CA GLN A 714 -36.64 -16.54 -10.29
C GLN A 714 -35.52 -17.59 -10.19
N SER A 715 -35.77 -18.81 -10.66
CA SER A 715 -34.81 -19.92 -10.67
C SER A 715 -33.59 -19.65 -11.57
N ASN A 716 -33.81 -19.12 -12.77
CA ASN A 716 -32.71 -18.81 -13.70
C ASN A 716 -31.86 -17.64 -13.18
N ILE A 717 -32.50 -16.57 -12.69
CA ILE A 717 -31.80 -15.40 -12.15
C ILE A 717 -31.04 -15.75 -10.85
N ILE A 718 -31.65 -16.47 -9.91
CA ILE A 718 -30.94 -16.84 -8.67
C ILE A 718 -29.78 -17.82 -8.94
N LYS A 719 -29.87 -18.66 -9.98
CA LYS A 719 -28.78 -19.54 -10.39
C LYS A 719 -27.58 -18.72 -10.90
N VAL A 720 -27.74 -17.89 -11.93
CA VAL A 720 -26.60 -17.16 -12.52
C VAL A 720 -25.92 -16.21 -11.52
N ILE A 721 -26.68 -15.65 -10.56
CA ILE A 721 -26.12 -14.85 -9.48
C ILE A 721 -25.28 -15.71 -8.53
N ARG A 722 -25.75 -16.91 -8.15
CA ARG A 722 -24.98 -17.84 -7.31
C ARG A 722 -23.72 -18.34 -8.02
N ASP A 723 -23.83 -18.68 -9.30
CA ASP A 723 -22.70 -19.12 -10.12
C ASP A 723 -21.66 -17.99 -10.26
N SER A 724 -22.10 -16.74 -10.47
CA SER A 724 -21.22 -15.56 -10.49
C SER A 724 -20.60 -15.25 -9.11
N ILE A 725 -21.35 -15.38 -8.01
CA ILE A 725 -20.79 -15.20 -6.66
C ILE A 725 -19.72 -16.27 -6.39
N LYS A 726 -19.96 -17.52 -6.79
CA LYS A 726 -18.99 -18.62 -6.65
C LYS A 726 -17.75 -18.40 -7.50
N LEU A 727 -17.90 -17.89 -8.72
CA LEU A 727 -16.78 -17.58 -9.61
C LEU A 727 -15.90 -16.43 -9.07
N ASN A 728 -16.52 -15.34 -8.61
CA ASN A 728 -15.81 -14.11 -8.23
C ASN A 728 -15.40 -14.06 -6.74
N PHE A 729 -16.08 -14.81 -5.86
CA PHE A 729 -15.89 -14.78 -4.40
C PHE A 729 -15.76 -16.17 -3.75
N GLY A 730 -15.68 -17.24 -4.55
CA GLY A 730 -15.48 -18.62 -4.10
C GLY A 730 -16.67 -19.23 -3.33
N GLU A 731 -16.51 -20.48 -2.91
CA GLU A 731 -17.53 -21.20 -2.14
C GLU A 731 -17.87 -20.50 -0.81
N CYS A 732 -16.89 -19.83 -0.18
CA CYS A 732 -17.12 -19.05 1.04
C CYS A 732 -17.97 -17.79 0.78
N GLY A 733 -17.76 -17.11 -0.35
CA GLY A 733 -18.60 -16.00 -0.79
C GLY A 733 -20.03 -16.43 -1.08
N LEU A 734 -20.20 -17.59 -1.72
CA LEU A 734 -21.50 -18.22 -1.96
C LEU A 734 -22.18 -18.62 -0.64
N ALA A 735 -21.47 -19.30 0.26
CA ALA A 735 -22.00 -19.76 1.54
C ALA A 735 -22.52 -18.60 2.42
N ALA A 736 -21.78 -17.48 2.48
CA ALA A 736 -22.23 -16.28 3.18
C ALA A 736 -23.53 -15.70 2.56
N ALA A 737 -23.59 -15.60 1.23
CA ALA A 737 -24.76 -15.06 0.54
C ALA A 737 -25.99 -16.00 0.58
N LEU A 738 -25.80 -17.33 0.58
CA LEU A 738 -26.87 -18.33 0.41
C LEU A 738 -28.02 -18.18 1.43
N GLY A 739 -27.71 -17.82 2.68
CA GLY A 739 -28.72 -17.65 3.73
C GLY A 739 -29.59 -16.39 3.59
N SER A 740 -29.19 -15.42 2.75
CA SER A 740 -29.89 -14.12 2.64
C SER A 740 -30.34 -13.76 1.21
N LEU A 741 -29.68 -14.31 0.19
CA LEU A 741 -29.95 -14.06 -1.23
C LEU A 741 -31.29 -14.70 -1.67
N GLN A 742 -32.24 -13.86 -2.07
CA GLN A 742 -33.55 -14.28 -2.58
C GLN A 742 -34.01 -13.37 -3.73
N VAL A 743 -34.31 -13.93 -4.90
CA VAL A 743 -35.03 -13.17 -5.95
C VAL A 743 -36.51 -13.11 -5.54
N LYS A 744 -36.99 -11.92 -5.18
CA LYS A 744 -38.36 -11.71 -4.67
C LYS A 744 -39.39 -11.53 -5.79
N TYR A 745 -38.98 -10.97 -6.92
CA TYR A 745 -39.87 -10.63 -8.03
C TYR A 745 -39.14 -10.74 -9.37
N VAL A 746 -39.87 -11.13 -10.41
CA VAL A 746 -39.43 -11.13 -11.82
C VAL A 746 -40.67 -10.89 -12.69
N ASN A 747 -40.60 -9.91 -13.59
CA ASN A 747 -41.54 -9.71 -14.69
C ASN A 747 -40.87 -10.16 -16.01
N PRO A 748 -41.36 -11.22 -16.68
CA PRO A 748 -40.76 -11.73 -17.91
C PRO A 748 -41.06 -10.86 -19.14
N VAL A 749 -42.00 -9.91 -19.06
CA VAL A 749 -42.36 -8.98 -20.14
C VAL A 749 -41.41 -7.78 -20.14
N THR A 750 -41.41 -7.00 -19.05
CA THR A 750 -40.61 -5.76 -18.87
C THR A 750 -39.14 -6.01 -18.51
N LYS A 751 -38.77 -7.26 -18.21
CA LYS A 751 -37.44 -7.72 -17.78
C LYS A 751 -36.96 -7.15 -16.43
N LEU A 752 -37.87 -6.63 -15.61
CA LEU A 752 -37.57 -6.12 -14.27
C LEU A 752 -37.58 -7.24 -13.22
N CYS A 753 -36.66 -7.19 -12.26
CA CYS A 753 -36.61 -8.12 -11.12
C CYS A 753 -36.21 -7.41 -9.81
N ILE A 754 -36.54 -8.02 -8.66
CA ILE A 754 -36.19 -7.51 -7.33
C ILE A 754 -35.39 -8.56 -6.58
N ILE A 755 -34.21 -8.19 -6.10
CA ILE A 755 -33.27 -9.08 -5.42
C ILE A 755 -33.09 -8.62 -3.98
N ARG A 756 -33.41 -9.51 -3.04
CA ARG A 756 -33.15 -9.35 -1.60
C ARG A 756 -31.81 -9.99 -1.24
N VAL A 757 -31.06 -9.35 -0.35
CA VAL A 757 -29.78 -9.81 0.23
C VAL A 757 -29.61 -9.21 1.64
N SER A 758 -28.69 -9.73 2.45
CA SER A 758 -28.28 -9.08 3.71
C SER A 758 -27.72 -7.67 3.44
N ARG A 759 -27.77 -6.76 4.43
CA ARG A 759 -27.06 -5.47 4.31
C ARG A 759 -25.54 -5.64 4.23
N GLU A 760 -24.99 -6.73 4.76
CA GLU A 760 -23.55 -6.96 4.85
C GLU A 760 -22.97 -7.53 3.54
N ASP A 761 -23.76 -8.28 2.76
CA ASP A 761 -23.37 -8.89 1.49
C ASP A 761 -23.81 -8.10 0.24
N HIS A 762 -24.63 -7.06 0.37
CA HIS A 762 -25.29 -6.45 -0.78
C HIS A 762 -24.34 -5.94 -1.88
N GLN A 763 -23.21 -5.33 -1.51
CA GLN A 763 -22.18 -4.88 -2.46
C GLN A 763 -21.49 -6.05 -3.18
N LYS A 764 -21.20 -7.15 -2.46
CA LYS A 764 -20.64 -8.39 -3.02
C LYS A 764 -21.59 -9.02 -4.04
N VAL A 765 -22.87 -9.10 -3.69
CA VAL A 765 -23.92 -9.64 -4.57
C VAL A 765 -24.18 -8.71 -5.77
N TRP A 766 -24.16 -7.39 -5.59
CA TRP A 766 -24.27 -6.43 -6.69
C TRP A 766 -23.09 -6.55 -7.67
N ALA A 767 -21.85 -6.59 -7.17
CA ALA A 767 -20.66 -6.79 -8.00
C ALA A 767 -20.69 -8.13 -8.76
N ALA A 768 -21.23 -9.20 -8.15
CA ALA A 768 -21.46 -10.46 -8.84
C ALA A 768 -22.54 -10.34 -9.94
N ILE A 769 -23.62 -9.59 -9.69
CA ILE A 769 -24.70 -9.35 -10.66
C ILE A 769 -24.18 -8.61 -11.89
N THR A 770 -23.36 -7.56 -11.72
CA THR A 770 -22.77 -6.81 -12.84
C THR A 770 -21.79 -7.64 -13.69
N MET A 771 -21.28 -8.75 -13.16
CA MET A 771 -20.42 -9.69 -13.89
C MET A 771 -21.18 -10.85 -14.57
N VAL A 772 -22.51 -10.92 -14.47
CA VAL A 772 -23.31 -11.93 -15.19
C VAL A 772 -23.40 -11.57 -16.67
N ARG A 773 -22.69 -12.33 -17.53
CA ARG A 773 -22.63 -12.12 -18.98
C ARG A 773 -23.73 -12.84 -19.78
N SER A 774 -24.38 -13.87 -19.23
CA SER A 774 -25.42 -14.64 -19.93
C SER A 774 -26.42 -15.32 -18.98
N ILE A 775 -27.59 -15.68 -19.50
CA ILE A 775 -28.52 -16.62 -18.88
C ILE A 775 -28.74 -17.77 -19.87
N GLY A 776 -28.21 -18.95 -19.54
CA GLY A 776 -28.11 -20.04 -20.50
C GLY A 776 -27.16 -19.66 -21.65
N LYS A 777 -27.63 -19.76 -22.89
CA LYS A 777 -26.87 -19.35 -24.08
C LYS A 777 -27.06 -17.88 -24.49
N ILE A 778 -28.03 -17.15 -23.92
CA ILE A 778 -28.34 -15.78 -24.37
C ILE A 778 -27.53 -14.76 -23.55
N PRO A 779 -26.80 -13.83 -24.19
CA PRO A 779 -26.10 -12.75 -23.50
C PRO A 779 -27.08 -11.80 -22.79
N VAL A 780 -26.72 -11.40 -21.58
CA VAL A 780 -27.48 -10.41 -20.79
C VAL A 780 -26.55 -9.41 -20.12
N SER A 781 -27.12 -8.29 -19.68
CA SER A 781 -26.51 -7.44 -18.65
C SER A 781 -27.57 -7.00 -17.64
N PHE A 782 -27.11 -6.69 -16.42
CA PHE A 782 -27.98 -6.24 -15.33
C PHE A 782 -27.71 -4.76 -15.02
N ASN A 783 -28.77 -3.96 -15.00
CA ASN A 783 -28.72 -2.54 -14.66
C ASN A 783 -29.48 -2.28 -13.35
N LEU A 784 -28.95 -1.40 -12.49
CA LEU A 784 -29.49 -1.11 -11.16
C LEU A 784 -30.37 0.14 -11.19
N LEU A 785 -31.62 0.02 -10.73
CA LEU A 785 -32.62 1.09 -10.76
C LEU A 785 -32.91 1.69 -9.37
N ASP A 786 -32.89 0.88 -8.30
CA ASP A 786 -33.07 1.32 -6.91
C ASP A 786 -32.35 0.39 -5.91
N VAL A 787 -31.87 0.94 -4.79
CA VAL A 787 -31.33 0.19 -3.63
C VAL A 787 -32.03 0.62 -2.34
N SER A 788 -33.06 -0.13 -1.98
CA SER A 788 -33.95 0.16 -0.86
C SER A 788 -33.64 -0.64 0.41
N GLY A 789 -33.99 -0.05 1.56
CA GLY A 789 -33.82 -0.68 2.88
C GLY A 789 -34.92 -1.67 3.27
N THR A 790 -36.08 -1.62 2.63
CA THR A 790 -37.24 -2.49 2.87
C THR A 790 -37.94 -2.80 1.55
N ILE A 791 -38.72 -3.89 1.50
CA ILE A 791 -39.52 -4.22 0.31
C ILE A 791 -40.58 -3.15 0.03
N ARG A 792 -41.13 -2.53 1.08
CA ARG A 792 -42.12 -1.45 0.98
C ARG A 792 -41.55 -0.17 0.36
N ALA A 793 -40.25 0.09 0.54
CA ALA A 793 -39.56 1.20 -0.14
C ALA A 793 -39.32 0.87 -1.62
N CYS A 794 -38.77 -0.31 -1.93
CA CYS A 794 -38.50 -0.70 -3.33
C CYS A 794 -39.79 -0.86 -4.15
N LYS A 795 -40.92 -1.18 -3.50
CA LYS A 795 -42.24 -1.39 -4.13
C LYS A 795 -42.69 -0.21 -4.99
N LYS A 796 -42.47 1.03 -4.54
CA LYS A 796 -42.87 2.22 -5.29
C LYS A 796 -42.03 2.35 -6.57
N ALA A 797 -40.71 2.43 -6.42
CA ALA A 797 -39.77 2.54 -7.54
C ALA A 797 -39.92 1.37 -8.54
N ALA A 798 -40.06 0.14 -8.04
CA ALA A 798 -40.30 -1.03 -8.88
C ALA A 798 -41.59 -0.91 -9.69
N LEU A 799 -42.72 -0.49 -9.09
CA LEU A 799 -43.98 -0.33 -9.82
C LEU A 799 -43.89 0.80 -10.87
N GLU A 800 -43.33 1.95 -10.51
CA GLU A 800 -43.14 3.07 -11.44
C GLU A 800 -42.25 2.70 -12.63
N CYS A 801 -41.17 1.94 -12.41
CA CYS A 801 -40.34 1.41 -13.49
C CYS A 801 -41.03 0.33 -14.33
N ASP A 802 -41.83 -0.55 -13.72
CA ASP A 802 -42.49 -1.67 -14.42
C ASP A 802 -43.65 -1.18 -15.30
N GLU A 803 -44.47 -0.25 -14.79
CA GLU A 803 -45.56 0.37 -15.54
C GLU A 803 -45.00 1.23 -16.70
N ALA A 804 -43.99 2.08 -16.45
CA ALA A 804 -43.38 2.90 -17.51
C ALA A 804 -42.77 2.06 -18.64
N LYS A 805 -42.11 0.93 -18.31
CA LYS A 805 -41.51 0.03 -19.31
C LYS A 805 -42.56 -0.77 -20.07
N PHE A 806 -43.71 -1.06 -19.47
CA PHE A 806 -44.80 -1.68 -20.21
C PHE A 806 -45.45 -0.71 -21.20
N GLU A 807 -45.59 0.58 -20.88
CA GLU A 807 -46.03 1.57 -21.87
C GLU A 807 -45.00 1.75 -23.01
N GLN A 808 -43.69 1.76 -22.71
CA GLN A 808 -42.65 1.71 -23.75
C GLN A 808 -42.76 0.44 -24.63
N TYR A 809 -42.98 -0.72 -24.02
CA TYR A 809 -43.21 -1.98 -24.74
C TYR A 809 -44.45 -1.90 -25.64
N LYS A 810 -45.54 -1.27 -25.18
CA LYS A 810 -46.74 -1.05 -26.02
C LYS A 810 -46.43 -0.18 -27.24
N LEU A 811 -45.74 0.94 -27.03
CA LEU A 811 -45.35 1.85 -28.11
C LEU A 811 -44.43 1.17 -29.15
N ALA A 812 -43.55 0.27 -28.71
CA ALA A 812 -42.66 -0.49 -29.59
C ALA A 812 -43.36 -1.65 -30.34
N ALA A 813 -44.40 -2.25 -29.75
CA ALA A 813 -45.09 -3.41 -30.33
C ALA A 813 -46.34 -3.05 -31.16
N GLY A 814 -46.99 -1.92 -30.89
CA GLY A 814 -48.20 -1.47 -31.58
C GLY A 814 -49.35 -2.48 -31.49
N ASP A 815 -50.10 -2.65 -32.59
CA ASP A 815 -51.26 -3.56 -32.66
C ASP A 815 -50.91 -5.07 -32.55
N ARG A 816 -49.62 -5.42 -32.38
CA ARG A 816 -49.14 -6.82 -32.36
C ARG A 816 -49.16 -7.47 -30.97
N ILE A 817 -49.66 -6.76 -29.95
CA ILE A 817 -49.65 -7.23 -28.56
C ILE A 817 -50.85 -8.16 -28.34
N SER A 818 -50.60 -9.43 -28.05
CA SER A 818 -51.69 -10.35 -27.70
C SER A 818 -52.33 -9.98 -26.36
N HIS A 819 -53.62 -10.26 -26.22
CA HIS A 819 -54.37 -10.08 -24.97
C HIS A 819 -53.73 -10.84 -23.80
N GLU A 820 -53.07 -11.97 -24.08
CA GLU A 820 -52.32 -12.79 -23.13
C GLU A 820 -51.12 -12.05 -22.54
N ILE A 821 -50.38 -11.26 -23.34
CA ILE A 821 -49.26 -10.44 -22.87
C ILE A 821 -49.77 -9.32 -21.96
N ILE A 822 -50.90 -8.69 -22.30
CA ILE A 822 -51.54 -7.67 -21.48
C ILE A 822 -51.97 -8.25 -20.12
N GLN A 823 -52.64 -9.40 -20.13
CA GLN A 823 -53.08 -10.09 -18.91
C GLN A 823 -51.89 -10.59 -18.07
N SER A 824 -50.80 -11.03 -18.70
CA SER A 824 -49.56 -11.43 -18.04
C SER A 824 -48.86 -10.25 -17.36
N ALA A 825 -48.78 -9.09 -18.03
CA ALA A 825 -48.23 -7.86 -17.46
C ALA A 825 -49.09 -7.34 -16.30
N GLN A 826 -50.42 -7.32 -16.44
CA GLN A 826 -51.35 -6.95 -15.36
C GLN A 826 -51.19 -7.86 -14.13
N SER A 827 -51.14 -9.18 -14.33
CA SER A 827 -50.84 -10.15 -13.27
C SER A 827 -49.48 -9.90 -12.62
N CYS A 828 -48.48 -9.45 -13.39
CA CYS A 828 -47.18 -9.07 -12.85
C CYS A 828 -47.23 -7.75 -12.05
N PHE A 829 -48.02 -6.76 -12.43
CA PHE A 829 -48.25 -5.54 -11.63
C PHE A 829 -48.99 -5.84 -10.33
N ASP A 830 -50.05 -6.65 -10.39
CA ASP A 830 -50.81 -7.03 -9.20
C ASP A 830 -49.97 -7.87 -8.24
N ARG A 831 -48.98 -8.63 -8.75
CA ARG A 831 -47.93 -9.25 -7.94
C ARG A 831 -46.97 -8.24 -7.29
N ILE A 832 -46.59 -7.12 -7.95
CA ILE A 832 -45.84 -6.02 -7.28
C ILE A 832 -46.70 -5.37 -6.21
N ARG A 833 -47.96 -5.03 -6.53
CA ARG A 833 -48.93 -4.44 -5.60
C ARG A 833 -49.18 -5.36 -4.39
N GLY A 834 -49.11 -6.68 -4.59
CA GLY A 834 -49.15 -7.73 -3.57
C GLY A 834 -47.83 -7.99 -2.80
N LEU A 835 -46.70 -7.37 -3.15
CA LEU A 835 -45.48 -7.46 -2.33
C LEU A 835 -45.65 -6.67 -1.03
N GLU A 836 -46.03 -7.36 0.05
CA GLU A 836 -46.12 -6.89 1.46
C GLU A 836 -46.54 -5.42 1.64
N SER A 837 -47.86 -5.24 1.75
CA SER A 837 -48.51 -4.21 2.56
C SER A 837 -48.06 -4.25 4.02
#